data_AF-A0A940YNG1-F1
#
_entry.id   AF-A0A940YNG1-F1
#
_cell.length_a   1.000
_cell.length_b   1.000
_cell.length_c   1.000
_cell.angle_alpha   90.00
_cell.angle_beta   90.00
_cell.angle_gamma   90.00
#
_symmetry.space_group_name_H-M   'P 1'
#
loop_
_entity.id
_entity.type
_entity.pdbx_description
1 polymer ?
#
loop_
_entity_poly.entity_id
_entity_poly.type
_entity_poly.pdbx_seq_one_letter_code
_entity_poly.pdbx_strand_id
1 'polypeptide(L)'
;MKFREGVYSQQTSTALEDTEQDDYLDGDGPEADSDDPASADSDSFDLDAQYDKMLSDAEKELEQDLKALETPDVPRRATGEALWIGFDGEWYQTGDTENTILSIQLYVPPDQPCFRMPLRDEDPGMHRRRIERLSCIVYADGPGQDQRPELGRALQRIVTKAIELGVMAQEPAEIVVVGFGLRFDLAALRDFQQIKRDIDAVSGRVATVNALAELGLTWRHRLAQAPAPSPDEPRVPGSKALMAGDELGRVLMKVRFIDAASYVPIGTSLRYVGKLVGREKLGIPAPYSIARMDEFLRKNRAAYEDYALRDAEIAVLFAMRVRDFARDRLGLGNLSPTAGGLALKWFLKTVPETLQLSAFGLERVRHEGWHQASRRKTTHTVAEPTPMRRLQEAFLTDCFKGGRNEAYWLGPTDPTLGPIWDYDLASAYATSLLDLKRIDFEHPGFSNRIEDYLGHVAGYALVDFEHPDDVRFPVFSISVGSKGLIFPRRGTAYATAPEILAAHGVGCRMTIRWGVVYRWVTTPQPEGGADVQEELPRDRLFFDFVKVVRETRKQLKDEEAQLARQEGREPRKLLIEEQFVKLLGNSLTGKCSQGLRPKNVYDARGARSVRLQPSAVTNPAIAAHITGFMYRPSGICSVQAAIA
;
A
#
# COMPACT_ATOMS: atom_id res chain seq x y z
N MET A 1 -11.57 -33.06 3.56
CA MET A 1 -10.68 -34.22 3.34
C MET A 1 -10.03 -34.59 4.66
N LYS A 2 -9.79 -35.88 4.93
CA LYS A 2 -8.99 -36.34 6.08
C LYS A 2 -7.54 -36.53 5.62
N PHE A 3 -6.56 -36.04 6.39
CA PHE A 3 -5.16 -36.43 6.24
C PHE A 3 -4.85 -37.61 7.18
N ARG A 4 -3.85 -38.41 6.81
CA ARG A 4 -3.21 -39.41 7.69
C ARG A 4 -1.85 -38.88 8.12
N GLU A 5 -1.50 -39.12 9.37
CA GLU A 5 -0.18 -38.85 9.92
C GLU A 5 0.79 -39.98 9.59
N GLY A 6 2.09 -39.68 9.57
CA GLY A 6 3.18 -40.64 9.45
C GLY A 6 4.32 -40.23 10.37
N VAL A 7 4.52 -40.98 11.44
CA VAL A 7 5.54 -40.73 12.48
C VAL A 7 6.71 -41.68 12.28
N TYR A 8 7.94 -41.19 12.40
CA TYR A 8 9.12 -41.99 12.75
C TYR A 8 10.11 -41.17 13.58
N SER A 9 10.89 -41.84 14.44
CA SER A 9 11.72 -41.24 15.49
C SER A 9 12.87 -42.16 15.92
N GLN A 10 13.80 -41.64 16.76
CA GLN A 10 14.97 -42.31 17.38
C GLN A 10 16.19 -42.43 16.43
N GLN A 11 17.43 -41.98 16.78
CA GLN A 11 18.36 -42.36 17.88
C GLN A 11 18.98 -43.77 17.65
N THR A 12 20.26 -44.11 17.91
CA THR A 12 21.48 -43.50 18.55
C THR A 12 22.68 -44.45 18.23
N SER A 13 23.99 -44.16 18.32
CA SER A 13 24.87 -42.98 18.55
C SER A 13 26.37 -43.41 18.43
N THR A 14 27.34 -42.51 18.67
CA THR A 14 28.77 -42.78 19.07
C THR A 14 29.66 -43.56 18.06
N ALA A 15 31.01 -43.58 18.10
CA ALA A 15 32.11 -42.71 18.60
C ALA A 15 33.46 -43.29 18.08
N LEU A 16 34.63 -42.74 18.51
CA LEU A 16 36.02 -43.21 18.26
C LEU A 16 36.56 -43.01 16.82
N GLU A 17 37.86 -43.16 16.53
CA GLU A 17 39.12 -42.52 17.02
C GLU A 17 40.30 -43.06 16.15
N ASP A 18 41.54 -42.63 16.42
CA ASP A 18 42.82 -43.19 15.90
C ASP A 18 43.14 -43.08 14.38
N THR A 19 44.38 -43.37 13.93
CA THR A 19 45.62 -42.54 13.96
C THR A 19 46.63 -43.08 12.90
N GLU A 20 47.69 -42.31 12.59
CA GLU A 20 49.01 -42.82 12.09
C GLU A 20 49.05 -43.53 10.69
N GLN A 21 50.16 -43.61 9.94
CA GLN A 21 51.44 -42.85 9.84
C GLN A 21 52.10 -43.10 8.44
N ASP A 22 53.31 -42.57 8.23
CA ASP A 22 54.37 -43.03 7.31
C ASP A 22 54.22 -42.89 5.77
N ASP A 23 55.31 -42.79 4.98
CA ASP A 23 56.59 -42.06 5.13
C ASP A 23 57.34 -42.01 3.75
N TYR A 24 58.45 -41.27 3.65
CA TYR A 24 59.69 -41.44 2.81
C TYR A 24 60.35 -40.13 2.32
N LEU A 25 61.65 -40.21 2.00
CA LEU A 25 62.66 -39.16 2.22
C LEU A 25 63.57 -38.84 1.00
N ASP A 26 64.57 -37.99 1.27
CA ASP A 26 65.81 -37.67 0.53
C ASP A 26 65.70 -36.64 -0.64
N GLY A 27 66.57 -35.63 -0.75
CA GLY A 27 67.67 -35.17 0.14
C GLY A 27 68.40 -33.93 -0.39
N ASP A 28 69.23 -33.28 0.46
CA ASP A 28 70.32 -32.28 0.27
C ASP A 28 70.44 -31.45 -1.05
N GLY A 29 70.72 -30.12 -1.11
CA GLY A 29 71.30 -29.13 -0.18
C GLY A 29 72.54 -28.43 -0.86
N PRO A 30 73.12 -27.30 -0.37
CA PRO A 30 72.67 -26.23 0.52
C PRO A 30 72.98 -24.78 0.00
N GLU A 31 72.71 -23.76 0.84
CA GLU A 31 73.43 -22.45 1.11
C GLU A 31 74.28 -21.74 0.01
N ALA A 32 74.08 -20.44 -0.29
CA ALA A 32 74.63 -19.21 0.38
C ALA A 32 76.16 -19.00 0.14
N ASP A 33 76.73 -17.79 0.03
CA ASP A 33 76.31 -16.47 0.55
C ASP A 33 76.98 -15.26 -0.19
N SER A 34 76.50 -14.04 0.09
CA SER A 34 77.16 -12.69 0.04
C SER A 34 77.99 -12.12 -1.16
N ASP A 35 77.71 -10.83 -1.42
CA ASP A 35 78.61 -9.71 -1.78
C ASP A 35 78.92 -9.24 -3.24
N ASP A 36 79.00 -7.90 -3.34
CA ASP A 36 79.10 -6.93 -4.47
C ASP A 36 80.61 -6.65 -4.84
N PRO A 37 81.02 -5.78 -5.81
CA PRO A 37 80.24 -4.92 -6.70
C PRO A 37 80.71 -4.73 -8.18
N ALA A 38 79.94 -3.90 -8.91
CA ALA A 38 80.35 -2.88 -9.90
C ALA A 38 80.56 -3.20 -11.40
N SER A 39 79.69 -2.59 -12.24
CA SER A 39 79.89 -2.03 -13.61
C SER A 39 80.46 -2.95 -14.72
N ALA A 40 79.85 -3.05 -15.90
CA ALA A 40 79.48 -1.94 -16.80
C ALA A 40 78.46 -2.34 -17.88
N ASP A 41 77.92 -1.35 -18.61
CA ASP A 41 76.84 -1.53 -19.60
C ASP A 41 77.27 -2.19 -20.93
N SER A 42 76.38 -2.98 -21.51
CA SER A 42 76.25 -3.14 -22.97
C SER A 42 74.85 -3.61 -23.34
N ASP A 43 74.08 -2.79 -24.05
CA ASP A 43 72.72 -3.12 -24.50
C ASP A 43 72.71 -4.25 -25.55
N SER A 44 72.24 -5.45 -25.18
CA SER A 44 71.69 -6.39 -26.16
C SER A 44 70.19 -6.13 -26.32
N PHE A 45 69.77 -5.68 -27.50
CA PHE A 45 68.36 -5.52 -27.86
C PHE A 45 67.68 -6.89 -27.94
N ASP A 46 67.08 -7.30 -26.83
CA ASP A 46 66.35 -8.56 -26.72
C ASP A 46 65.01 -8.46 -27.48
N LEU A 47 65.02 -9.01 -28.70
CA LEU A 47 63.84 -9.10 -29.57
C LEU A 47 62.84 -10.14 -29.08
N ASP A 48 63.30 -11.19 -28.40
CA ASP A 48 62.44 -12.26 -27.90
C ASP A 48 61.65 -11.75 -26.69
N ALA A 49 62.27 -10.99 -25.79
CA ALA A 49 61.58 -10.28 -24.70
C ALA A 49 60.55 -9.24 -25.19
N GLN A 50 60.73 -8.64 -26.38
CA GLN A 50 59.69 -7.82 -27.00
C GLN A 50 58.56 -8.67 -27.60
N TYR A 51 58.88 -9.80 -28.23
CA TYR A 51 57.88 -10.71 -28.79
C TYR A 51 57.02 -11.36 -27.72
N ASP A 52 57.62 -11.90 -26.65
CA ASP A 52 56.92 -12.46 -25.49
C ASP A 52 56.07 -11.41 -24.79
N LYS A 53 56.54 -10.16 -24.69
CA LYS A 53 55.71 -9.07 -24.16
C LYS A 53 54.50 -8.81 -25.06
N MET A 54 54.68 -8.72 -26.38
CA MET A 54 53.60 -8.52 -27.34
C MET A 54 52.61 -9.70 -27.33
N LEU A 55 53.07 -10.95 -27.20
CA LEU A 55 52.19 -12.09 -26.96
C LEU A 55 51.46 -11.94 -25.62
N SER A 56 52.14 -11.63 -24.51
CA SER A 56 51.47 -11.51 -23.21
C SER A 56 50.42 -10.40 -23.18
N ASP A 57 50.64 -9.30 -23.91
CA ASP A 57 49.73 -8.18 -23.96
C ASP A 57 48.56 -8.47 -24.93
N ALA A 58 48.80 -9.14 -26.06
CA ALA A 58 47.75 -9.66 -26.95
C ALA A 58 46.94 -10.81 -26.33
N GLU A 59 47.55 -11.68 -25.52
CA GLU A 59 46.85 -12.71 -24.75
C GLU A 59 46.01 -12.09 -23.62
N LYS A 60 46.49 -11.02 -22.95
CA LYS A 60 45.65 -10.26 -22.00
C LYS A 60 44.53 -9.50 -22.68
N GLU A 61 44.72 -9.02 -23.90
CA GLU A 61 43.67 -8.37 -24.70
C GLU A 61 42.63 -9.41 -25.13
N LEU A 62 43.07 -10.55 -25.66
CA LEU A 62 42.20 -11.68 -26.01
C LEU A 62 41.51 -12.30 -24.78
N GLU A 63 42.15 -12.35 -23.62
CA GLU A 63 41.55 -12.83 -22.37
C GLU A 63 40.58 -11.79 -21.77
N GLN A 64 40.77 -10.50 -22.03
CA GLN A 64 39.79 -9.45 -21.71
C GLN A 64 38.57 -9.51 -22.64
N ASP A 65 38.78 -9.70 -23.94
CA ASP A 65 37.70 -9.91 -24.93
C ASP A 65 36.94 -11.21 -24.65
N LEU A 66 37.64 -12.30 -24.31
CA LEU A 66 37.01 -13.54 -23.84
C LEU A 66 36.24 -13.30 -22.54
N LYS A 67 36.79 -12.59 -21.55
CA LYS A 67 36.05 -12.24 -20.32
C LYS A 67 34.83 -11.34 -20.59
N ALA A 68 34.87 -10.49 -21.61
CA ALA A 68 33.72 -9.70 -22.05
C ALA A 68 32.65 -10.60 -22.69
N LEU A 69 33.05 -11.49 -23.60
CA LEU A 69 32.19 -12.50 -24.25
C LEU A 69 31.63 -13.54 -23.26
N GLU A 70 32.35 -13.83 -22.17
CA GLU A 70 31.92 -14.71 -21.07
C GLU A 70 30.98 -14.03 -20.08
N THR A 71 30.73 -12.71 -20.15
CA THR A 71 29.77 -12.07 -19.25
C THR A 71 28.34 -12.59 -19.49
N PRO A 72 27.69 -13.25 -18.51
CA PRO A 72 26.52 -14.08 -18.78
C PRO A 72 25.22 -13.27 -18.84
N ASP A 73 25.01 -12.53 -19.93
CA ASP A 73 23.73 -11.91 -20.35
C ASP A 73 23.03 -11.16 -19.19
N VAL A 74 23.84 -10.38 -18.46
CA VAL A 74 23.45 -9.76 -17.18
C VAL A 74 22.45 -8.63 -17.44
N PRO A 75 21.17 -8.74 -17.03
CA PRO A 75 20.16 -7.79 -17.46
C PRO A 75 20.38 -6.39 -16.88
N ARG A 76 20.56 -5.38 -17.76
CA ARG A 76 20.67 -3.97 -17.36
C ARG A 76 19.37 -3.54 -16.70
N ARG A 77 19.42 -2.99 -15.48
CA ARG A 77 18.24 -2.35 -14.89
C ARG A 77 17.93 -1.03 -15.59
N ALA A 78 16.66 -0.82 -15.93
CA ALA A 78 16.16 0.41 -16.50
C ALA A 78 16.27 1.58 -15.51
N THR A 79 16.47 2.80 -16.02
CA THR A 79 16.80 4.00 -15.24
C THR A 79 15.95 5.22 -15.59
N GLY A 80 15.01 5.12 -16.54
CA GLY A 80 14.10 6.21 -16.90
C GLY A 80 13.04 6.48 -15.84
N GLU A 81 12.40 7.66 -15.95
CA GLU A 81 11.26 8.06 -15.14
C GLU A 81 10.09 7.07 -15.20
N ALA A 82 9.27 7.04 -14.15
CA ALA A 82 8.21 6.04 -14.02
C ALA A 82 7.07 6.27 -15.02
N LEU A 83 6.70 5.21 -15.76
CA LEU A 83 5.61 5.23 -16.75
C LEU A 83 4.29 4.79 -16.10
N TRP A 84 3.30 5.68 -16.03
CA TRP A 84 1.97 5.39 -15.48
C TRP A 84 1.00 5.01 -16.59
N ILE A 85 0.26 3.93 -16.39
CA ILE A 85 -0.68 3.38 -17.37
C ILE A 85 -1.99 3.01 -16.66
N GLY A 86 -3.10 3.49 -17.20
CA GLY A 86 -4.44 3.08 -16.79
C GLY A 86 -4.76 1.70 -17.35
N PHE A 87 -5.28 0.82 -16.51
CA PHE A 87 -5.63 -0.55 -16.86
C PHE A 87 -7.06 -0.84 -16.42
N ASP A 88 -7.81 -1.46 -17.34
CA ASP A 88 -9.14 -2.00 -17.09
C ASP A 88 -9.27 -3.35 -17.83
N GLY A 89 -10.32 -4.11 -17.53
CA GLY A 89 -10.59 -5.41 -18.13
C GLY A 89 -12.06 -5.63 -18.40
N GLU A 90 -12.41 -5.94 -19.64
CA GLU A 90 -13.78 -6.17 -20.08
C GLU A 90 -14.08 -7.65 -20.30
N TRP A 91 -15.29 -8.06 -19.90
CA TRP A 91 -15.69 -9.46 -19.87
C TRP A 91 -17.20 -9.65 -20.05
N TYR A 92 -17.61 -10.89 -20.29
CA TYR A 92 -19.00 -11.33 -20.13
C TYR A 92 -19.05 -12.60 -19.28
N GLN A 93 -20.23 -12.91 -18.74
CA GLN A 93 -20.42 -14.08 -17.90
C GLN A 93 -21.10 -15.21 -18.69
N THR A 94 -20.51 -16.41 -18.64
CA THR A 94 -21.01 -17.64 -19.26
C THR A 94 -21.55 -18.55 -18.17
N GLY A 95 -22.87 -18.64 -18.05
CA GLY A 95 -23.53 -19.35 -16.95
C GLY A 95 -23.29 -18.72 -15.58
N ASP A 96 -23.54 -19.46 -14.50
CA ASP A 96 -23.51 -18.91 -13.13
C ASP A 96 -22.10 -18.68 -12.55
N THR A 97 -21.04 -19.20 -13.19
CA THR A 97 -19.70 -19.29 -12.56
C THR A 97 -18.50 -18.90 -13.40
N GLU A 98 -18.60 -18.76 -14.73
CA GLU A 98 -17.43 -18.51 -15.59
C GLU A 98 -17.42 -17.11 -16.20
N ASN A 99 -16.38 -16.33 -15.91
CA ASN A 99 -16.14 -15.03 -16.56
C ASN A 99 -15.16 -15.20 -17.74
N THR A 100 -15.60 -14.77 -18.91
CA THR A 100 -14.83 -14.81 -20.16
C THR A 100 -14.37 -13.40 -20.51
N ILE A 101 -13.04 -13.17 -20.48
CA ILE A 101 -12.46 -11.87 -20.84
C ILE A 101 -12.56 -11.64 -22.36
N LEU A 102 -12.88 -10.40 -22.74
CA LEU A 102 -12.99 -9.93 -24.12
C LEU A 102 -11.78 -9.11 -24.53
N SER A 103 -11.33 -8.22 -23.64
CA SER A 103 -10.13 -7.41 -23.84
C SER A 103 -9.63 -6.81 -22.54
N ILE A 104 -8.34 -6.45 -22.51
CA ILE A 104 -7.77 -5.48 -21.56
C ILE A 104 -7.51 -4.15 -22.25
N GLN A 105 -7.60 -3.07 -21.50
CA GLN A 105 -7.44 -1.70 -21.97
C GLN A 105 -6.23 -1.08 -21.28
N LEU A 106 -5.37 -0.42 -22.04
CA LEU A 106 -4.16 0.25 -21.54
C LEU A 106 -4.19 1.70 -22.03
N TYR A 107 -4.53 2.63 -21.13
CA TYR A 107 -4.53 4.06 -21.39
C TYR A 107 -3.21 4.69 -20.95
N VAL A 108 -2.55 5.42 -21.84
CA VAL A 108 -1.28 6.12 -21.58
C VAL A 108 -1.55 7.63 -21.55
N PRO A 109 -1.60 8.25 -20.35
CA PRO A 109 -1.65 9.71 -20.23
C PRO A 109 -0.46 10.35 -20.96
N PRO A 110 -0.67 11.37 -21.83
CA PRO A 110 0.44 12.00 -22.54
C PRO A 110 1.27 12.94 -21.66
N ASP A 111 0.65 13.51 -20.61
CA ASP A 111 1.27 14.46 -19.69
C ASP A 111 2.08 13.74 -18.60
N GLN A 112 3.24 13.17 -18.96
CA GLN A 112 4.10 12.41 -18.02
C GLN A 112 5.60 12.74 -18.14
N PRO A 113 6.37 12.77 -17.03
CA PRO A 113 7.82 13.02 -17.03
C PRO A 113 8.68 12.00 -17.80
N CYS A 114 8.14 10.81 -18.09
CA CYS A 114 8.85 9.75 -18.84
C CYS A 114 8.85 9.98 -20.36
N PHE A 115 8.06 10.94 -20.86
CA PHE A 115 8.12 11.38 -22.25
C PHE A 115 8.99 12.62 -22.39
N ARG A 116 9.70 12.72 -23.51
CA ARG A 116 10.45 13.92 -23.89
C ARG A 116 9.48 15.09 -24.10
N MET A 117 9.97 16.30 -23.89
CA MET A 117 9.31 17.49 -24.46
C MET A 117 9.40 17.44 -25.99
N PRO A 118 8.44 18.02 -26.73
CA PRO A 118 8.56 18.19 -28.18
C PRO A 118 9.84 18.95 -28.54
N LEU A 119 10.46 18.58 -29.66
CA LEU A 119 11.59 19.33 -30.21
C LEU A 119 11.12 20.72 -30.68
N ARG A 120 12.04 21.68 -30.79
CA ARG A 120 11.72 23.08 -31.17
C ARG A 120 10.91 23.19 -32.47
N ASP A 121 11.13 22.26 -33.40
CA ASP A 121 10.53 22.24 -34.72
C ASP A 121 9.39 21.20 -34.85
N GLU A 122 9.00 20.54 -33.75
CA GLU A 122 7.88 19.59 -33.71
C GLU A 122 6.62 20.25 -33.14
N ASP A 123 5.49 20.12 -33.85
CA ASP A 123 4.18 20.56 -33.35
C ASP A 123 3.82 19.84 -32.02
N PRO A 124 3.64 20.56 -30.90
CA PRO A 124 3.24 19.96 -29.63
C PRO A 124 1.91 19.19 -29.72
N GLY A 125 0.99 19.61 -30.60
CA GLY A 125 -0.26 18.90 -30.86
C GLY A 125 -0.05 17.54 -31.51
N MET A 126 0.82 17.47 -32.53
CA MET A 126 1.26 16.21 -33.14
C MET A 126 2.00 15.33 -32.13
N HIS A 127 2.98 15.88 -31.40
CA HIS A 127 3.76 15.14 -30.40
C HIS A 127 2.85 14.50 -29.35
N ARG A 128 1.92 15.27 -28.78
CA ARG A 128 0.90 14.77 -27.84
C ARG A 128 0.10 13.60 -28.44
N ARG A 129 -0.37 13.75 -29.68
CA ARG A 129 -1.10 12.70 -30.41
C ARG A 129 -0.26 11.45 -30.70
N ARG A 130 1.07 11.56 -30.81
CA ARG A 130 1.99 10.39 -30.94
C ARG A 130 2.00 9.58 -29.64
N ILE A 131 2.01 10.25 -28.48
CA ILE A 131 1.94 9.61 -27.15
C ILE A 131 0.55 9.03 -26.89
N GLU A 132 -0.53 9.76 -27.19
CA GLU A 132 -1.91 9.28 -27.02
C GLU A 132 -2.16 7.96 -27.81
N ARG A 133 -1.54 7.81 -28.98
CA ARG A 133 -1.51 6.59 -29.81
C ARG A 133 -0.69 5.41 -29.24
N LEU A 134 -0.05 5.55 -28.08
CA LEU A 134 0.49 4.42 -27.31
C LEU A 134 -0.62 3.67 -26.56
N SER A 135 -1.70 4.36 -26.21
CA SER A 135 -2.90 3.73 -25.63
C SER A 135 -3.44 2.66 -26.57
N CYS A 136 -3.82 1.50 -26.04
CA CYS A 136 -4.29 0.38 -26.84
C CYS A 136 -5.29 -0.52 -26.10
N ILE A 137 -5.98 -1.36 -26.88
CA ILE A 137 -6.88 -2.39 -26.39
C ILE A 137 -6.33 -3.72 -26.92
N VAL A 138 -6.12 -4.68 -26.03
CA VAL A 138 -5.64 -6.02 -26.38
C VAL A 138 -6.79 -6.99 -26.17
N TYR A 139 -7.34 -7.47 -27.28
CA TYR A 139 -8.42 -8.44 -27.33
C TYR A 139 -7.93 -9.84 -26.95
N ALA A 140 -8.84 -10.66 -26.42
CA ALA A 140 -8.63 -12.09 -26.31
C ALA A 140 -8.80 -12.74 -27.70
N ASP A 141 -7.98 -13.75 -28.00
CA ASP A 141 -8.08 -14.52 -29.25
C ASP A 141 -9.23 -15.55 -29.20
N GLY A 142 -9.86 -15.72 -28.03
CA GLY A 142 -10.97 -16.64 -27.76
C GLY A 142 -11.20 -16.86 -26.26
N PRO A 143 -12.11 -17.76 -25.87
CA PRO A 143 -12.49 -17.97 -24.47
C PRO A 143 -11.49 -18.81 -23.65
N GLY A 144 -10.56 -19.53 -24.28
CA GLY A 144 -9.59 -20.41 -23.62
C GLY A 144 -8.59 -19.66 -22.74
N GLN A 145 -8.06 -20.31 -21.69
CA GLN A 145 -7.09 -19.66 -20.79
C GLN A 145 -5.79 -19.25 -21.49
N ASP A 146 -5.41 -20.01 -22.51
CA ASP A 146 -4.29 -19.80 -23.41
C ASP A 146 -4.53 -18.69 -24.45
N GLN A 147 -5.79 -18.30 -24.66
CA GLN A 147 -6.23 -17.26 -25.60
C GLN A 147 -6.46 -15.89 -24.92
N ARG A 148 -6.27 -15.83 -23.60
CA ARG A 148 -6.39 -14.60 -22.78
C ARG A 148 -5.26 -13.61 -23.08
N PRO A 149 -5.49 -12.30 -22.92
CA PRO A 149 -4.43 -11.30 -23.01
C PRO A 149 -3.27 -11.54 -22.03
N GLU A 150 -2.06 -11.20 -22.49
CA GLU A 150 -0.82 -11.17 -21.71
C GLU A 150 -0.50 -9.70 -21.37
N LEU A 151 -0.52 -9.34 -20.09
CA LEU A 151 -0.22 -7.96 -19.68
C LEU A 151 1.24 -7.60 -19.95
N GLY A 152 2.19 -8.49 -19.62
CA GLY A 152 3.62 -8.25 -19.81
C GLY A 152 3.99 -7.92 -21.26
N ARG A 153 3.40 -8.67 -22.21
CA ARG A 153 3.59 -8.46 -23.66
C ARG A 153 2.91 -7.17 -24.15
N ALA A 154 1.78 -6.79 -23.56
CA ALA A 154 1.10 -5.53 -23.87
C ALA A 154 1.90 -4.30 -23.37
N LEU A 155 2.41 -4.37 -22.13
CA LEU A 155 3.29 -3.35 -21.55
C LEU A 155 4.61 -3.21 -22.35
N GLN A 156 5.21 -4.33 -22.75
CA GLN A 156 6.40 -4.34 -23.61
C GLN A 156 6.15 -3.53 -24.89
N ARG A 157 5.08 -3.83 -25.63
CA ARG A 157 4.72 -3.16 -26.88
C ARG A 157 4.52 -1.65 -26.72
N ILE A 158 4.01 -1.19 -25.58
CA ILE A 158 3.88 0.26 -25.28
C ILE A 158 5.27 0.91 -25.16
N VAL A 159 6.17 0.32 -24.39
CA VAL A 159 7.54 0.85 -24.21
C VAL A 159 8.33 0.81 -25.51
N THR A 160 8.28 -0.29 -26.27
CA THR A 160 8.97 -0.40 -27.57
C THR A 160 8.49 0.68 -28.53
N LYS A 161 7.18 0.82 -28.70
CA LYS A 161 6.58 1.84 -29.58
C LYS A 161 6.87 3.26 -29.12
N ALA A 162 7.01 3.52 -27.82
CA ALA A 162 7.37 4.83 -27.29
C ALA A 162 8.81 5.23 -27.64
N ILE A 163 9.74 4.27 -27.63
CA ILE A 163 11.15 4.47 -28.01
C ILE A 163 11.27 4.57 -29.54
N GLU A 164 10.62 3.69 -30.30
CA GLU A 164 10.56 3.73 -31.78
C GLU A 164 9.98 5.04 -32.33
N LEU A 165 8.96 5.62 -31.66
CA LEU A 165 8.40 6.92 -32.03
C LEU A 165 9.25 8.12 -31.58
N GLY A 166 10.35 7.89 -30.86
CA GLY A 166 11.26 8.91 -30.33
C GLY A 166 10.72 9.70 -29.12
N VAL A 167 9.47 9.47 -28.70
CA VAL A 167 8.81 10.19 -27.60
C VAL A 167 9.34 9.79 -26.21
N MET A 168 9.93 8.61 -26.09
CA MET A 168 10.61 8.14 -24.86
C MET A 168 12.12 8.05 -25.09
N ALA A 169 12.90 8.44 -24.08
CA ALA A 169 14.36 8.55 -24.20
C ALA A 169 15.12 7.25 -23.92
N GLN A 170 14.63 6.49 -22.94
CA GLN A 170 15.21 5.25 -22.39
C GLN A 170 14.09 4.49 -21.66
N GLU A 171 14.32 3.23 -21.29
CA GLU A 171 13.28 2.42 -20.65
C GLU A 171 12.93 2.92 -19.23
N PRO A 172 11.65 2.89 -18.82
CA PRO A 172 11.23 3.32 -17.49
C PRO A 172 11.69 2.34 -16.40
N ALA A 173 12.22 2.86 -15.29
CA ALA A 173 12.68 2.05 -14.15
C ALA A 173 11.51 1.36 -13.41
N GLU A 174 10.32 1.95 -13.43
CA GLU A 174 9.06 1.43 -12.89
C GLU A 174 7.90 1.71 -13.86
N ILE A 175 7.11 0.70 -14.19
CA ILE A 175 5.82 0.82 -14.89
C ILE A 175 4.71 0.69 -13.84
N VAL A 176 3.93 1.75 -13.64
CA VAL A 176 2.84 1.80 -12.65
C VAL A 176 1.50 1.55 -13.34
N VAL A 177 0.97 0.35 -13.13
CA VAL A 177 -0.33 -0.10 -13.65
C VAL A 177 -1.43 0.25 -12.65
N VAL A 178 -2.39 1.06 -13.09
CA VAL A 178 -3.47 1.60 -12.25
C VAL A 178 -4.84 1.20 -12.79
N GLY A 179 -5.63 0.48 -12.00
CA GLY A 179 -7.04 0.17 -12.30
C GLY A 179 -7.95 0.41 -11.11
N PHE A 180 -9.26 0.23 -11.26
CA PHE A 180 -10.25 0.49 -10.21
C PHE A 180 -11.03 -0.78 -9.85
N GLY A 181 -10.42 -1.65 -9.04
CA GLY A 181 -10.96 -2.99 -8.74
C GLY A 181 -10.08 -4.18 -9.16
N LEU A 182 -8.89 -3.91 -9.73
CA LEU A 182 -7.80 -4.78 -10.26
C LEU A 182 -7.77 -6.29 -9.94
N ARG A 183 -8.27 -6.72 -8.78
CA ARG A 183 -8.26 -8.13 -8.34
C ARG A 183 -8.94 -9.07 -9.32
N PHE A 184 -10.03 -8.61 -9.93
CA PHE A 184 -10.85 -9.40 -10.84
C PHE A 184 -10.20 -9.49 -12.21
N ASP A 185 -9.82 -8.32 -12.73
CA ASP A 185 -9.31 -8.08 -14.07
C ASP A 185 -7.95 -8.78 -14.27
N LEU A 186 -7.04 -8.66 -13.29
CA LEU A 186 -5.74 -9.33 -13.33
C LEU A 186 -5.86 -10.86 -13.21
N ALA A 187 -6.86 -11.38 -12.49
CA ALA A 187 -7.12 -12.82 -12.40
C ALA A 187 -7.66 -13.42 -13.71
N ALA A 188 -8.08 -12.57 -14.65
CA ALA A 188 -8.54 -12.95 -15.99
C ALA A 188 -7.42 -12.92 -17.06
N LEU A 189 -6.18 -12.54 -16.70
CA LEU A 189 -5.01 -12.57 -17.60
C LEU A 189 -4.43 -13.98 -17.81
N ARG A 190 -3.68 -14.17 -18.90
CA ARG A 190 -2.90 -15.40 -19.18
C ARG A 190 -1.67 -15.52 -18.29
N ASP A 191 -0.94 -14.42 -18.11
CA ASP A 191 0.31 -14.34 -17.35
C ASP A 191 0.10 -14.22 -15.82
N PHE A 192 -1.16 -14.23 -15.34
CA PHE A 192 -1.51 -14.11 -13.92
C PHE A 192 -0.77 -15.09 -12.99
N GLN A 193 -0.46 -16.31 -13.44
CA GLN A 193 0.25 -17.30 -12.62
C GLN A 193 1.70 -16.91 -12.28
N GLN A 194 2.30 -16.04 -13.11
CA GLN A 194 3.58 -15.40 -12.85
C GLN A 194 3.34 -14.17 -11.95
N ILE A 195 2.52 -13.23 -12.43
CA ILE A 195 2.20 -11.95 -11.78
C ILE A 195 1.75 -12.11 -10.31
N LYS A 196 0.95 -13.12 -9.98
CA LYS A 196 0.38 -13.30 -8.62
C LYS A 196 1.43 -13.50 -7.52
N ARG A 197 2.65 -13.94 -7.86
CA ARG A 197 3.77 -14.13 -6.89
C ARG A 197 4.32 -12.80 -6.39
N ASP A 198 4.09 -11.77 -7.18
CA ASP A 198 4.79 -10.49 -7.14
C ASP A 198 3.91 -9.34 -6.60
N ILE A 199 2.58 -9.52 -6.57
CA ILE A 199 1.63 -8.58 -5.97
C ILE A 199 1.05 -9.12 -4.66
N ASP A 200 0.68 -8.20 -3.77
CA ASP A 200 -0.07 -8.49 -2.55
C ASP A 200 -1.55 -8.10 -2.71
N ALA A 201 -2.40 -8.64 -1.83
CA ALA A 201 -3.79 -8.22 -1.72
C ALA A 201 -4.03 -7.58 -0.35
N VAL A 202 -4.48 -6.33 -0.35
CA VAL A 202 -4.65 -5.50 0.85
C VAL A 202 -6.12 -5.12 0.99
N SER A 203 -6.77 -5.57 2.05
CA SER A 203 -8.21 -5.35 2.29
C SER A 203 -9.12 -5.80 1.14
N GLY A 204 -8.70 -6.78 0.34
CA GLY A 204 -9.43 -7.30 -0.82
C GLY A 204 -9.13 -6.61 -2.15
N ARG A 205 -8.29 -5.56 -2.15
CA ARG A 205 -7.81 -4.82 -3.32
C ARG A 205 -6.37 -5.22 -3.67
N VAL A 206 -5.92 -4.95 -4.90
CA VAL A 206 -4.57 -5.29 -5.36
C VAL A 206 -3.60 -4.13 -5.11
N ALA A 207 -2.45 -4.42 -4.51
CA ALA A 207 -1.36 -3.45 -4.39
C ALA A 207 -0.02 -4.15 -4.14
N THR A 208 1.05 -3.68 -4.75
CA THR A 208 2.42 -4.15 -4.43
C THR A 208 2.85 -3.56 -3.07
N VAL A 209 3.01 -4.38 -2.02
CA VAL A 209 3.28 -3.92 -0.63
C VAL A 209 4.77 -3.91 -0.29
N ASN A 210 5.49 -4.98 -0.63
CA ASN A 210 6.96 -5.03 -0.51
C ASN A 210 7.61 -4.62 -1.84
N ALA A 211 8.87 -4.18 -1.79
CA ALA A 211 9.64 -3.90 -2.98
C ALA A 211 9.77 -5.15 -3.87
N LEU A 212 9.85 -4.91 -5.18
CA LEU A 212 10.02 -5.93 -6.24
C LEU A 212 8.80 -6.84 -6.42
N ALA A 213 7.91 -6.37 -7.29
CA ALA A 213 7.46 -7.21 -8.39
C ALA A 213 8.53 -7.13 -9.50
N GLU A 214 9.54 -8.00 -9.43
CA GLU A 214 10.48 -8.21 -10.54
C GLU A 214 9.83 -9.18 -11.55
N LEU A 215 8.77 -8.67 -12.19
CA LEU A 215 8.28 -9.20 -13.46
C LEU A 215 9.47 -9.17 -14.43
N GLY A 216 10.11 -10.33 -14.59
CA GLY A 216 11.27 -10.53 -15.45
C GLY A 216 10.92 -10.45 -16.92
N LEU A 217 10.47 -9.27 -17.36
CA LEU A 217 10.23 -8.90 -18.75
C LEU A 217 11.60 -8.82 -19.45
N THR A 218 12.20 -9.97 -19.75
CA THR A 218 13.49 -10.09 -20.43
C THR A 218 13.38 -9.53 -21.84
N TRP A 219 13.59 -8.23 -21.91
CA TRP A 219 13.50 -7.43 -23.13
C TRP A 219 14.54 -7.90 -24.14
N ARG A 220 14.23 -7.69 -25.42
CA ARG A 220 15.16 -7.88 -26.54
C ARG A 220 15.03 -6.67 -27.45
N HIS A 221 16.00 -5.76 -27.37
CA HIS A 221 16.11 -4.65 -28.32
C HIS A 221 17.12 -5.06 -29.38
N ARG A 222 16.75 -5.00 -30.67
CA ARG A 222 17.76 -4.85 -31.72
C ARG A 222 18.23 -3.41 -31.65
N LEU A 223 19.45 -3.15 -31.21
CA LEU A 223 19.97 -1.79 -31.11
C LEU A 223 19.83 -1.08 -32.46
N ALA A 224 19.25 0.12 -32.46
CA ALA A 224 19.27 0.97 -33.64
C ALA A 224 20.74 1.38 -33.87
N GLN A 225 21.31 0.94 -34.98
CA GLN A 225 22.74 1.12 -35.26
C GLN A 225 23.12 2.60 -35.19
N ALA A 226 24.24 2.88 -34.51
CA ALA A 226 24.95 4.13 -34.72
C ALA A 226 25.28 4.29 -36.22
N PRO A 227 25.35 5.52 -36.75
CA PRO A 227 25.69 5.73 -38.16
C PRO A 227 27.01 5.04 -38.50
N ALA A 228 27.02 4.29 -39.61
CA ALA A 228 28.15 3.46 -39.99
C ALA A 228 29.45 4.27 -40.17
N PRO A 229 30.62 3.69 -39.86
CA PRO A 229 31.91 4.33 -40.10
C PRO A 229 32.15 4.63 -41.59
N SER A 230 33.07 5.55 -41.85
CA SER A 230 33.39 6.05 -43.20
C SER A 230 33.97 4.97 -44.13
N PRO A 231 33.91 5.16 -45.47
CA PRO A 231 34.22 4.09 -46.44
C PRO A 231 35.66 3.58 -46.51
N ASP A 232 36.57 4.07 -45.66
CA ASP A 232 38.02 3.95 -45.81
C ASP A 232 38.66 2.81 -44.99
N GLU A 233 37.87 1.99 -44.27
CA GLU A 233 38.38 0.82 -43.55
C GLU A 233 38.49 -0.44 -44.46
N PRO A 234 39.65 -1.14 -44.47
CA PRO A 234 39.91 -2.22 -45.41
C PRO A 234 39.21 -3.54 -45.05
N ARG A 235 38.38 -4.05 -45.98
CA ARG A 235 37.74 -5.37 -45.85
C ARG A 235 38.70 -6.52 -46.19
N VAL A 236 38.92 -7.42 -45.23
CA VAL A 236 39.61 -8.71 -45.47
C VAL A 236 38.63 -9.75 -46.03
N PRO A 237 38.88 -10.37 -47.20
CA PRO A 237 38.00 -11.40 -47.76
C PRO A 237 38.31 -12.81 -47.20
N GLY A 238 37.33 -13.45 -46.55
CA GLY A 238 37.48 -14.79 -45.96
C GLY A 238 36.15 -15.45 -45.60
N SER A 239 35.16 -15.41 -46.50
CA SER A 239 33.75 -15.59 -46.14
C SER A 239 33.23 -17.04 -46.15
N LYS A 240 32.84 -17.51 -44.95
CA LYS A 240 31.52 -18.15 -44.73
C LYS A 240 30.84 -17.63 -43.44
N ALA A 241 30.93 -16.32 -43.21
CA ALA A 241 30.12 -15.66 -42.19
C ALA A 241 28.67 -15.50 -42.67
N LEU A 242 27.72 -16.04 -41.91
CA LEU A 242 26.30 -15.65 -41.95
C LEU A 242 25.81 -15.39 -40.50
N MET A 243 26.67 -14.71 -39.74
CA MET A 243 26.38 -14.14 -38.43
C MET A 243 26.22 -12.63 -38.61
N ALA A 244 24.97 -12.18 -38.74
CA ALA A 244 24.67 -10.77 -38.52
C ALA A 244 24.66 -10.54 -37.01
N GLY A 245 25.58 -9.69 -36.50
CA GLY A 245 25.70 -9.44 -35.06
C GLY A 245 24.41 -8.85 -34.49
N ASP A 246 23.84 -9.53 -33.49
CA ASP A 246 22.59 -9.16 -32.82
C ASP A 246 22.89 -9.09 -31.30
N GLU A 247 23.50 -7.98 -30.86
CA GLU A 247 23.84 -7.71 -29.46
C GLU A 247 22.56 -7.45 -28.64
N LEU A 248 21.90 -8.55 -28.27
CA LEU A 248 20.57 -8.59 -27.66
C LEU A 248 20.62 -8.38 -26.13
N GLY A 249 21.00 -7.18 -25.69
CA GLY A 249 21.02 -6.83 -24.27
C GLY A 249 19.63 -6.90 -23.60
N ARG A 250 19.52 -7.67 -22.50
CA ARG A 250 18.30 -7.74 -21.68
C ARG A 250 18.15 -6.50 -20.80
N VAL A 251 16.92 -6.01 -20.67
CA VAL A 251 16.58 -4.89 -19.78
C VAL A 251 15.56 -5.34 -18.72
N LEU A 252 15.80 -5.00 -17.45
CA LEU A 252 14.86 -5.19 -16.34
C LEU A 252 14.15 -3.89 -15.99
N MET A 253 12.82 -3.90 -16.11
CA MET A 253 11.91 -2.84 -15.62
C MET A 253 11.10 -3.39 -14.46
N LYS A 254 10.85 -2.60 -13.41
CA LYS A 254 9.92 -2.98 -12.35
C LYS A 254 8.49 -2.75 -12.83
N VAL A 255 7.55 -3.61 -12.42
CA VAL A 255 6.12 -3.34 -12.60
C VAL A 255 5.49 -3.12 -11.23
N ARG A 256 4.50 -2.24 -11.13
CA ARG A 256 3.87 -1.92 -9.85
C ARG A 256 2.37 -1.72 -10.02
N PHE A 257 1.59 -2.38 -9.17
CA PHE A 257 0.13 -2.34 -9.26
C PHE A 257 -0.47 -1.46 -8.17
N ILE A 258 -1.40 -0.60 -8.58
CA ILE A 258 -2.11 0.34 -7.71
C ILE A 258 -3.61 0.27 -8.01
N ASP A 259 -4.40 -0.35 -7.13
CA ASP A 259 -5.86 -0.25 -7.19
C ASP A 259 -6.30 1.14 -6.70
N ALA A 260 -6.72 1.99 -7.64
CA ALA A 260 -7.19 3.36 -7.43
C ALA A 260 -8.39 3.44 -6.48
N ALA A 261 -9.18 2.38 -6.35
CA ALA A 261 -10.27 2.32 -5.38
C ALA A 261 -9.76 2.44 -3.92
N SER A 262 -8.47 2.15 -3.69
CA SER A 262 -7.79 2.26 -2.39
C SER A 262 -7.60 3.69 -1.87
N TYR A 263 -7.93 4.71 -2.68
CA TYR A 263 -7.84 6.14 -2.32
C TYR A 263 -9.21 6.86 -2.38
N VAL A 264 -10.31 6.11 -2.43
CA VAL A 264 -11.68 6.60 -2.26
C VAL A 264 -12.43 5.85 -1.14
N PRO A 265 -13.49 6.43 -0.57
CA PRO A 265 -14.37 5.71 0.36
C PRO A 265 -14.93 4.42 -0.25
N ILE A 266 -15.19 3.42 0.59
CA ILE A 266 -15.82 2.15 0.17
C ILE A 266 -17.22 2.45 -0.40
N GLY A 267 -17.58 1.80 -1.51
CA GLY A 267 -18.83 2.06 -2.23
C GLY A 267 -18.76 3.21 -3.26
N THR A 268 -17.67 3.98 -3.31
CA THR A 268 -17.48 5.00 -4.36
C THR A 268 -17.35 4.35 -5.73
N SER A 269 -18.13 4.81 -6.71
CA SER A 269 -18.08 4.28 -8.08
C SER A 269 -17.09 5.03 -8.97
N LEU A 270 -16.54 4.36 -9.98
CA LEU A 270 -15.67 4.98 -10.99
C LEU A 270 -16.39 6.12 -11.74
N ARG A 271 -17.72 6.05 -11.90
CA ARG A 271 -18.56 7.13 -12.45
C ARG A 271 -18.50 8.41 -11.61
N TYR A 272 -18.42 8.32 -10.28
CA TYR A 272 -18.23 9.47 -9.40
C TYR A 272 -16.79 10.01 -9.51
N VAL A 273 -15.79 9.12 -9.54
CA VAL A 273 -14.37 9.52 -9.73
C VAL A 273 -14.18 10.27 -11.05
N GLY A 274 -14.79 9.80 -12.15
CA GLY A 274 -14.73 10.48 -13.45
C GLY A 274 -15.25 11.92 -13.41
N LYS A 275 -16.36 12.17 -12.68
CA LYS A 275 -16.86 13.54 -12.46
C LYS A 275 -15.87 14.42 -11.70
N LEU A 276 -15.17 13.87 -10.70
CA LEU A 276 -14.13 14.60 -9.96
C LEU A 276 -12.89 14.93 -10.81
N VAL A 277 -12.51 14.03 -11.73
CA VAL A 277 -11.37 14.20 -12.65
C VAL A 277 -11.69 15.14 -13.82
N GLY A 278 -12.97 15.39 -14.10
CA GLY A 278 -13.42 16.11 -15.31
C GLY A 278 -13.48 15.23 -16.56
N ARG A 279 -13.57 13.91 -16.38
CA ARG A 279 -13.70 12.87 -17.42
C ARG A 279 -14.89 11.98 -17.08
N GLU A 280 -16.10 12.36 -17.49
CA GLU A 280 -17.28 11.57 -17.14
C GLU A 280 -17.21 10.15 -17.72
N LYS A 281 -17.48 9.13 -16.88
CA LYS A 281 -17.61 7.74 -17.34
C LYS A 281 -18.75 7.65 -18.37
N LEU A 282 -18.49 7.03 -19.51
CA LEU A 282 -19.49 6.87 -20.56
C LEU A 282 -20.65 5.96 -20.12
N GLY A 283 -21.78 6.04 -20.81
CA GLY A 283 -22.90 5.12 -20.64
C GLY A 283 -22.81 4.00 -21.66
N ILE A 284 -23.20 2.78 -21.28
CA ILE A 284 -23.48 1.72 -22.25
C ILE A 284 -24.83 2.06 -22.90
N PRO A 285 -24.91 2.30 -24.22
CA PRO A 285 -26.15 2.72 -24.86
C PRO A 285 -27.11 1.54 -25.04
N ALA A 286 -28.42 1.80 -24.96
CA ALA A 286 -29.43 0.79 -25.26
C ALA A 286 -29.30 0.30 -26.72
N PRO A 287 -29.51 -0.99 -27.02
CA PRO A 287 -30.02 -2.05 -26.15
C PRO A 287 -28.92 -2.86 -25.41
N TYR A 288 -27.67 -2.39 -25.36
CA TYR A 288 -26.56 -3.13 -24.75
C TYR A 288 -26.60 -3.09 -23.22
N SER A 289 -25.88 -4.02 -22.57
CA SER A 289 -25.80 -4.08 -21.10
C SER A 289 -24.45 -4.63 -20.64
N ILE A 290 -24.05 -4.30 -19.41
CA ILE A 290 -22.79 -4.73 -18.78
C ILE A 290 -22.68 -6.26 -18.62
N ALA A 291 -23.79 -6.99 -18.67
CA ALA A 291 -23.77 -8.46 -18.63
C ALA A 291 -23.40 -9.10 -19.98
N ARG A 292 -23.55 -8.36 -21.09
CA ARG A 292 -23.37 -8.83 -22.48
C ARG A 292 -22.48 -7.88 -23.28
N MET A 293 -21.29 -7.62 -22.74
CA MET A 293 -20.27 -6.79 -23.39
C MET A 293 -19.76 -7.41 -24.70
N ASP A 294 -19.92 -8.72 -24.89
CA ASP A 294 -19.67 -9.43 -26.15
C ASP A 294 -20.60 -8.95 -27.28
N GLU A 295 -21.88 -8.70 -26.96
CA GLU A 295 -22.82 -8.13 -27.93
C GLU A 295 -22.53 -6.66 -28.21
N PHE A 296 -22.08 -5.90 -27.20
CA PHE A 296 -21.71 -4.50 -27.37
C PHE A 296 -20.48 -4.37 -28.29
N LEU A 297 -19.40 -5.11 -28.01
CA LEU A 297 -18.21 -5.18 -28.85
C LEU A 297 -18.55 -5.60 -30.28
N ARG A 298 -19.36 -6.65 -30.46
CA ARG A 298 -19.68 -7.19 -31.80
C ARG A 298 -20.59 -6.26 -32.62
N LYS A 299 -21.50 -5.52 -31.99
CA LYS A 299 -22.51 -4.69 -32.70
C LYS A 299 -22.16 -3.19 -32.76
N ASN A 300 -21.38 -2.67 -31.82
CA ASN A 300 -20.91 -1.28 -31.82
C ASN A 300 -19.51 -1.17 -31.20
N ARG A 301 -18.52 -1.72 -31.91
CA ARG A 301 -17.11 -1.74 -31.49
C ARG A 301 -16.56 -0.37 -31.10
N ALA A 302 -16.82 0.68 -31.87
CA ALA A 302 -16.26 2.01 -31.59
C ALA A 302 -16.71 2.54 -30.21
N ALA A 303 -18.00 2.45 -29.89
CA ALA A 303 -18.51 2.89 -28.59
C ALA A 303 -18.05 1.98 -27.43
N TYR A 304 -17.77 0.70 -27.68
CA TYR A 304 -17.13 -0.19 -26.71
C TYR A 304 -15.66 0.22 -26.45
N GLU A 305 -14.90 0.51 -27.51
CA GLU A 305 -13.49 0.93 -27.41
C GLU A 305 -13.38 2.28 -26.67
N ASP A 306 -14.26 3.24 -26.96
CA ASP A 306 -14.39 4.50 -26.22
C ASP A 306 -14.78 4.29 -24.74
N TYR A 307 -15.77 3.44 -24.47
CA TYR A 307 -16.26 3.17 -23.11
C TYR A 307 -15.17 2.55 -22.22
N ALA A 308 -14.44 1.56 -22.73
CA ALA A 308 -13.48 0.83 -21.91
C ALA A 308 -12.13 1.56 -21.76
N LEU A 309 -11.69 2.33 -22.77
CA LEU A 309 -10.54 3.23 -22.60
C LEU A 309 -10.86 4.40 -21.65
N ARG A 310 -12.12 4.86 -21.58
CA ARG A 310 -12.56 5.90 -20.64
C ARG A 310 -12.35 5.49 -19.18
N ASP A 311 -12.64 4.25 -18.84
CA ASP A 311 -12.51 3.76 -17.47
C ASP A 311 -11.04 3.64 -17.04
N ALA A 312 -10.20 3.08 -17.92
CA ALA A 312 -8.74 3.09 -17.76
C ALA A 312 -8.18 4.53 -17.61
N GLU A 313 -8.63 5.49 -18.43
CA GLU A 313 -8.25 6.92 -18.32
C GLU A 313 -8.59 7.49 -16.94
N ILE A 314 -9.84 7.30 -16.47
CA ILE A 314 -10.29 7.84 -15.18
C ILE A 314 -9.45 7.28 -14.02
N ALA A 315 -9.16 5.98 -14.04
CA ALA A 315 -8.41 5.32 -12.97
C ALA A 315 -6.99 5.90 -12.80
N VAL A 316 -6.22 6.04 -13.90
CA VAL A 316 -4.85 6.54 -13.85
C VAL A 316 -4.77 8.05 -13.61
N LEU A 317 -5.63 8.86 -14.25
CA LEU A 317 -5.62 10.32 -14.03
C LEU A 317 -5.98 10.66 -12.57
N PHE A 318 -6.91 9.93 -11.95
CA PHE A 318 -7.19 10.05 -10.54
C PHE A 318 -5.99 9.68 -9.66
N ALA A 319 -5.38 8.51 -9.89
CA ALA A 319 -4.27 8.04 -9.06
C ALA A 319 -3.00 8.90 -9.22
N MET A 320 -2.71 9.40 -10.43
CA MET A 320 -1.65 10.37 -10.69
C MET A 320 -1.88 11.65 -9.89
N ARG A 321 -3.07 12.26 -9.99
CA ARG A 321 -3.39 13.50 -9.27
C ARG A 321 -3.33 13.33 -7.75
N VAL A 322 -3.78 12.19 -7.22
CA VAL A 322 -3.63 11.84 -5.79
C VAL A 322 -2.17 11.59 -5.40
N ARG A 323 -1.36 11.01 -6.29
CA ARG A 323 0.09 10.82 -6.13
C ARG A 323 0.85 12.14 -6.09
N ASP A 324 0.58 13.06 -6.99
CA ASP A 324 1.23 14.37 -7.03
C ASP A 324 0.84 15.19 -5.79
N PHE A 325 -0.45 15.25 -5.44
CA PHE A 325 -0.91 15.92 -4.22
C PHE A 325 -0.28 15.32 -2.94
N ALA A 326 -0.21 13.98 -2.83
CA ALA A 326 0.41 13.31 -1.69
C ALA A 326 1.94 13.53 -1.62
N ARG A 327 2.62 13.60 -2.76
CA ARG A 327 4.06 13.89 -2.85
C ARG A 327 4.34 15.36 -2.49
N ASP A 328 3.67 16.29 -3.15
CA ASP A 328 4.07 17.70 -3.21
C ASP A 328 3.42 18.57 -2.14
N ARG A 329 2.13 18.34 -1.83
CA ARG A 329 1.38 19.14 -0.84
C ARG A 329 1.42 18.53 0.56
N LEU A 330 1.46 17.20 0.67
CA LEU A 330 1.54 16.49 1.96
C LEU A 330 2.96 15.96 2.29
N GLY A 331 3.90 16.00 1.35
CA GLY A 331 5.28 15.54 1.56
C GLY A 331 5.41 14.03 1.84
N LEU A 332 4.39 13.21 1.54
CA LEU A 332 4.35 11.78 1.91
C LEU A 332 5.14 10.88 0.96
N GLY A 333 5.70 11.45 -0.11
CA GLY A 333 6.42 10.73 -1.16
C GLY A 333 5.48 9.83 -1.97
N ASN A 334 5.98 8.67 -2.39
CA ASN A 334 5.20 7.71 -3.18
C ASN A 334 3.97 7.19 -2.42
N LEU A 335 2.86 7.03 -3.16
CA LEU A 335 1.63 6.43 -2.65
C LEU A 335 1.92 5.11 -1.93
N SER A 336 1.27 4.90 -0.79
CA SER A 336 1.33 3.64 -0.06
C SER A 336 0.10 2.78 -0.44
N PRO A 337 0.16 1.44 -0.36
CA PRO A 337 -0.87 0.50 -0.84
C PRO A 337 -2.35 0.79 -0.50
N THR A 338 -2.62 1.63 0.51
CA THR A 338 -3.97 2.11 0.85
C THR A 338 -3.90 3.54 1.38
N ALA A 339 -5.00 4.29 1.26
CA ALA A 339 -5.18 5.58 1.95
C ALA A 339 -4.89 5.48 3.46
N GLY A 340 -5.32 4.40 4.13
CA GLY A 340 -4.98 4.18 5.54
C GLY A 340 -3.48 4.03 5.83
N GLY A 341 -2.69 3.54 4.87
CA GLY A 341 -1.22 3.52 4.96
C GLY A 341 -0.60 4.92 4.87
N LEU A 342 -1.16 5.78 4.00
CA LEU A 342 -0.75 7.19 3.91
C LEU A 342 -1.20 8.00 5.14
N ALA A 343 -2.40 7.73 5.66
CA ALA A 343 -2.91 8.34 6.90
C ALA A 343 -1.99 8.04 8.09
N LEU A 344 -1.54 6.78 8.22
CA LEU A 344 -0.56 6.39 9.24
C LEU A 344 0.78 7.11 9.05
N LYS A 345 1.32 7.19 7.83
CA LYS A 345 2.57 7.95 7.56
C LYS A 345 2.42 9.43 7.92
N TRP A 346 1.28 10.04 7.60
CA TRP A 346 1.02 11.45 7.89
C TRP A 346 0.85 11.71 9.40
N PHE A 347 0.12 10.84 10.10
CA PHE A 347 0.01 10.87 11.55
C PHE A 347 1.38 10.76 12.25
N LEU A 348 2.22 9.80 11.84
CA LEU A 348 3.55 9.64 12.44
C LEU A 348 4.44 10.87 12.20
N LYS A 349 4.30 11.60 11.08
CA LYS A 349 4.98 12.90 10.90
C LYS A 349 4.54 13.99 11.89
N THR A 350 3.32 13.90 12.45
CA THR A 350 2.83 14.85 13.47
C THR A 350 3.17 14.43 14.91
N VAL A 351 3.78 13.26 15.12
CA VAL A 351 4.16 12.76 16.45
C VAL A 351 5.69 12.68 16.56
N PRO A 352 6.33 13.30 17.58
CA PRO A 352 7.76 13.17 17.83
C PRO A 352 8.21 11.70 17.88
N GLU A 353 9.34 11.33 17.26
CA GLU A 353 9.76 9.92 17.13
C GLU A 353 9.85 9.21 18.50
N THR A 354 10.32 9.92 19.52
CA THR A 354 10.39 9.45 20.92
C THR A 354 9.04 9.03 21.53
N LEU A 355 7.93 9.51 20.96
CA LEU A 355 6.56 9.20 21.38
C LEU A 355 5.84 8.20 20.46
N GLN A 356 6.34 7.95 19.24
CA GLN A 356 5.64 7.11 18.24
C GLN A 356 5.41 5.65 18.69
N LEU A 357 6.19 5.16 19.65
CA LEU A 357 6.02 3.84 20.26
C LEU A 357 5.41 3.94 21.67
N SER A 358 6.03 4.72 22.55
CA SER A 358 5.63 4.83 23.96
C SER A 358 4.20 5.34 24.16
N ALA A 359 3.73 6.28 23.34
CA ALA A 359 2.34 6.78 23.42
C ALA A 359 1.27 5.75 23.01
N PHE A 360 1.69 4.61 22.43
CA PHE A 360 0.85 3.46 22.13
C PHE A 360 1.13 2.25 23.04
N GLY A 361 1.99 2.39 24.06
CA GLY A 361 2.44 1.27 24.90
C GLY A 361 3.28 0.26 24.12
N LEU A 362 4.12 0.73 23.20
CA LEU A 362 5.04 -0.10 22.43
C LEU A 362 6.51 0.16 22.83
N GLU A 363 7.33 -0.87 22.77
CA GLU A 363 8.79 -0.83 22.97
C GLU A 363 9.55 -1.52 21.82
N ARG A 364 10.85 -1.26 21.68
CA ARG A 364 11.72 -1.89 20.67
C ARG A 364 12.39 -3.14 21.26
N VAL A 365 11.83 -4.33 21.00
CA VAL A 365 12.40 -5.62 21.42
C VAL A 365 13.42 -6.12 20.40
N ARG A 366 14.58 -6.60 20.87
CA ARG A 366 15.66 -7.15 20.04
C ARG A 366 15.57 -8.68 20.00
N HIS A 367 15.34 -9.25 18.82
CA HIS A 367 15.23 -10.69 18.59
C HIS A 367 16.42 -11.25 17.81
N GLU A 368 16.96 -12.39 18.24
CA GLU A 368 17.88 -13.18 17.43
C GLU A 368 17.09 -14.15 16.54
N GLY A 369 17.13 -13.94 15.23
CA GLY A 369 16.65 -14.89 14.22
C GLY A 369 17.79 -15.69 13.60
N TRP A 370 17.46 -16.81 12.96
CA TRP A 370 18.38 -17.52 12.07
C TRP A 370 17.96 -17.31 10.62
N HIS A 371 18.74 -16.56 9.85
CA HIS A 371 18.44 -16.30 8.45
C HIS A 371 18.86 -17.49 7.59
N GLN A 372 17.91 -18.38 7.28
CA GLN A 372 18.16 -19.65 6.59
C GLN A 372 18.98 -19.48 5.29
N ALA A 373 18.65 -18.48 4.47
CA ALA A 373 19.31 -18.27 3.17
C ALA A 373 20.77 -17.80 3.26
N SER A 374 21.22 -17.22 4.38
CA SER A 374 22.64 -16.87 4.60
C SER A 374 23.32 -17.71 5.69
N ARG A 375 22.61 -18.68 6.29
CA ARG A 375 23.07 -19.57 7.37
C ARG A 375 23.80 -18.83 8.51
N ARG A 376 23.31 -17.64 8.88
CA ARG A 376 23.88 -16.78 9.95
C ARG A 376 22.78 -16.38 10.93
N LYS A 377 23.16 -16.17 12.19
CA LYS A 377 22.34 -15.40 13.15
C LYS A 377 22.16 -13.98 12.62
N THR A 378 20.92 -13.50 12.62
CA THR A 378 20.56 -12.12 12.28
C THR A 378 19.74 -11.53 13.43
N THR A 379 20.24 -10.46 14.04
CA THR A 379 19.40 -9.63 14.90
C THR A 379 18.35 -8.91 14.04
N HIS A 380 17.11 -8.89 14.52
CA HIS A 380 16.08 -7.97 14.03
C HIS A 380 15.40 -7.30 15.23
N THR A 381 15.05 -6.02 15.09
CA THR A 381 14.39 -5.24 16.13
C THR A 381 12.93 -5.03 15.74
N VAL A 382 12.01 -5.38 16.64
CA VAL A 382 10.56 -5.35 16.41
C VAL A 382 9.90 -4.43 17.42
N ALA A 383 8.82 -3.73 17.02
CA ALA A 383 7.98 -2.98 17.94
C ALA A 383 6.92 -3.91 18.55
N GLU A 384 6.91 -4.10 19.86
CA GLU A 384 5.96 -4.97 20.57
C GLU A 384 5.22 -4.23 21.70
N PRO A 385 4.02 -4.70 22.11
CA PRO A 385 3.36 -4.25 23.35
C PRO A 385 4.24 -4.44 24.58
N THR A 386 4.39 -3.41 25.41
CA THR A 386 5.02 -3.52 26.73
C THR A 386 4.33 -4.59 27.58
N PRO A 387 4.99 -5.20 28.59
CA PRO A 387 4.39 -6.25 29.40
C PRO A 387 3.06 -5.83 30.05
N MET A 388 2.97 -4.61 30.59
CA MET A 388 1.76 -4.11 31.25
C MET A 388 0.61 -3.85 30.27
N ARG A 389 0.89 -3.33 29.06
CA ARG A 389 -0.10 -3.29 27.98
C ARG A 389 -0.57 -4.70 27.60
N ARG A 390 0.39 -5.62 27.37
CA ARG A 390 0.17 -6.97 26.86
C ARG A 390 -0.79 -7.79 27.72
N LEU A 391 -0.69 -7.65 29.05
CA LEU A 391 -1.58 -8.31 30.02
C LEU A 391 -3.06 -7.93 29.85
N GLN A 392 -3.37 -6.74 29.32
CA GLN A 392 -4.73 -6.20 29.26
C GLN A 392 -5.38 -6.29 27.87
N GLU A 393 -4.63 -6.68 26.82
CA GLU A 393 -5.08 -6.52 25.43
C GLU A 393 -6.36 -7.29 25.07
N ALA A 394 -6.55 -8.50 25.63
CA ALA A 394 -7.74 -9.30 25.36
C ALA A 394 -9.01 -8.62 25.91
N PHE A 395 -9.00 -8.28 27.20
CA PHE A 395 -10.09 -7.57 27.87
C PHE A 395 -10.42 -6.23 27.19
N LEU A 396 -9.40 -5.45 26.82
CA LEU A 396 -9.58 -4.19 26.11
C LEU A 396 -10.13 -4.39 24.69
N THR A 397 -9.82 -5.51 24.04
CA THR A 397 -10.36 -5.87 22.71
C THR A 397 -11.84 -6.25 22.78
N ASP A 398 -12.30 -6.82 23.89
CA ASP A 398 -13.73 -7.08 24.12
C ASP A 398 -14.51 -5.79 24.45
N CYS A 399 -13.86 -4.81 25.09
CA CYS A 399 -14.39 -3.44 25.25
C CYS A 399 -14.52 -2.71 23.90
N PHE A 400 -13.65 -2.99 22.92
CA PHE A 400 -13.70 -2.37 21.59
C PHE A 400 -14.90 -2.87 20.75
N LYS A 401 -15.78 -1.94 20.36
CA LYS A 401 -17.04 -2.19 19.65
C LYS A 401 -17.08 -1.46 18.30
N GLY A 402 -17.99 -1.88 17.42
CA GLY A 402 -18.30 -1.14 16.20
C GLY A 402 -19.11 0.14 16.48
N GLY A 403 -19.39 0.95 15.46
CA GLY A 403 -20.37 2.03 15.58
C GLY A 403 -21.77 1.52 15.95
N ARG A 404 -22.52 2.32 16.71
CA ARG A 404 -23.92 2.02 17.08
C ARG A 404 -24.80 2.06 15.82
N ASN A 405 -25.53 0.98 15.55
CA ASN A 405 -26.43 0.84 14.41
C ASN A 405 -27.61 -0.04 14.82
N GLU A 406 -28.82 0.53 14.80
CA GLU A 406 -30.06 -0.09 15.28
C GLU A 406 -31.24 0.39 14.44
N ALA A 407 -32.25 -0.47 14.28
CA ALA A 407 -33.54 -0.09 13.70
C ALA A 407 -34.61 -0.10 14.80
N TYR A 408 -35.13 1.07 15.14
CA TYR A 408 -36.20 1.25 16.13
C TYR A 408 -37.62 1.13 15.54
N TRP A 409 -37.72 0.98 14.23
CA TRP A 409 -38.96 0.83 13.48
C TRP A 409 -38.78 -0.25 12.41
N LEU A 410 -39.84 -1.02 12.12
CA LEU A 410 -39.83 -2.08 11.13
C LEU A 410 -41.06 -1.94 10.24
N GLY A 411 -40.86 -1.84 8.93
CA GLY A 411 -41.92 -1.54 7.97
C GLY A 411 -41.95 -0.06 7.55
N PRO A 412 -43.00 0.40 6.84
CA PRO A 412 -43.13 1.78 6.41
C PRO A 412 -43.28 2.72 7.62
N THR A 413 -42.74 3.93 7.55
CA THR A 413 -42.98 4.97 8.55
C THR A 413 -44.48 5.27 8.63
N ASP A 414 -45.01 5.39 9.86
CA ASP A 414 -46.38 5.85 10.08
C ASP A 414 -46.55 7.29 9.56
N PRO A 415 -47.48 7.56 8.63
CA PRO A 415 -47.67 8.90 8.05
C PRO A 415 -48.12 9.95 9.07
N THR A 416 -48.57 9.57 10.28
CA THR A 416 -48.92 10.51 11.35
C THR A 416 -47.72 11.03 12.16
N LEU A 417 -46.52 10.45 11.98
CA LEU A 417 -45.29 10.89 12.69
C LEU A 417 -44.72 12.23 12.19
N GLY A 418 -45.23 12.79 11.09
CA GLY A 418 -44.76 14.05 10.53
C GLY A 418 -43.40 13.93 9.82
N PRO A 419 -42.65 15.04 9.67
CA PRO A 419 -41.37 15.04 8.97
C PRO A 419 -40.28 14.31 9.78
N ILE A 420 -39.59 13.37 9.13
CA ILE A 420 -38.38 12.74 9.68
C ILE A 420 -37.19 13.69 9.50
N TRP A 421 -36.41 13.88 10.56
CA TRP A 421 -35.17 14.65 10.55
C TRP A 421 -33.97 13.71 10.69
N ASP A 422 -32.99 13.85 9.81
CA ASP A 422 -31.72 13.11 9.85
C ASP A 422 -30.58 14.04 10.30
N TYR A 423 -29.77 13.59 11.25
CA TYR A 423 -28.76 14.39 11.94
C TYR A 423 -27.39 13.68 11.93
N ASP A 424 -26.54 14.00 10.96
CA ASP A 424 -25.16 13.48 10.89
C ASP A 424 -24.19 14.27 11.80
N LEU A 425 -23.36 13.55 12.57
CA LEU A 425 -22.33 14.14 13.42
C LEU A 425 -21.08 14.45 12.61
N ALA A 426 -20.95 15.71 12.19
CA ALA A 426 -19.86 16.23 11.37
C ALA A 426 -18.46 15.80 11.83
N SER A 427 -17.91 14.76 11.19
CA SER A 427 -16.60 14.15 11.48
C SER A 427 -16.49 13.42 12.84
N ALA A 428 -17.60 12.92 13.39
CA ALA A 428 -17.73 11.97 14.51
C ALA A 428 -16.41 11.38 15.09
N TYR A 429 -15.79 10.44 14.36
CA TYR A 429 -14.59 9.75 14.83
C TYR A 429 -13.34 10.63 14.94
N ALA A 430 -13.22 11.71 14.16
CA ALA A 430 -12.15 12.70 14.33
C ALA A 430 -12.36 13.57 15.58
N THR A 431 -13.61 13.84 15.96
CA THR A 431 -13.95 14.45 17.27
C THR A 431 -13.59 13.51 18.42
N SER A 432 -13.78 12.20 18.24
CA SER A 432 -13.38 11.18 19.23
C SER A 432 -11.86 11.01 19.35
N LEU A 433 -11.11 11.15 18.24
CA LEU A 433 -9.63 11.22 18.27
C LEU A 433 -9.14 12.41 19.11
N LEU A 434 -9.81 13.57 19.01
CA LEU A 434 -9.46 14.75 19.80
C LEU A 434 -9.66 14.55 21.30
N ASP A 435 -10.61 13.70 21.73
CA ASP A 435 -10.85 13.48 23.16
C ASP A 435 -9.67 12.80 23.87
N LEU A 436 -8.98 11.89 23.16
CA LEU A 436 -7.99 11.00 23.76
C LEU A 436 -6.66 11.71 24.09
N LYS A 437 -6.36 11.78 25.39
CA LYS A 437 -5.04 12.12 25.91
C LYS A 437 -4.10 10.90 25.87
N ARG A 438 -2.79 11.12 26.02
CA ARG A 438 -1.82 10.03 26.19
C ARG A 438 -2.17 9.19 27.44
N ILE A 439 -2.14 7.87 27.31
CA ILE A 439 -2.45 6.91 28.37
C ILE A 439 -1.15 6.42 29.03
N ASP A 440 -1.09 6.36 30.36
CA ASP A 440 -0.02 5.66 31.09
C ASP A 440 -0.33 4.16 31.10
N PHE A 441 0.28 3.39 30.21
CA PHE A 441 0.04 1.95 30.09
C PHE A 441 0.74 1.11 31.17
N GLU A 442 1.71 1.65 31.90
CA GLU A 442 2.51 0.90 32.88
C GLU A 442 1.90 0.93 34.29
N HIS A 443 1.05 1.92 34.59
CA HIS A 443 0.38 2.06 35.89
C HIS A 443 -1.17 1.96 35.81
N PRO A 444 -1.74 0.82 35.38
CA PRO A 444 -3.19 0.60 35.42
C PRO A 444 -3.72 0.55 36.85
N GLY A 445 -4.70 1.38 37.18
CA GLY A 445 -5.41 1.32 38.47
C GLY A 445 -6.63 0.42 38.39
N PHE A 446 -6.69 -0.66 39.18
CA PHE A 446 -7.89 -1.51 39.26
C PHE A 446 -8.97 -0.83 40.10
N SER A 447 -10.22 -0.82 39.64
CA SER A 447 -11.37 -0.36 40.44
C SER A 447 -12.68 -1.05 40.07
N ASN A 448 -13.48 -1.35 41.08
CA ASN A 448 -14.86 -1.84 40.99
C ASN A 448 -15.90 -0.78 41.42
N ARG A 449 -15.47 0.45 41.71
CA ARG A 449 -16.35 1.57 42.09
C ARG A 449 -16.83 2.30 40.85
N ILE A 450 -18.11 2.68 40.79
CA ILE A 450 -18.68 3.32 39.59
C ILE A 450 -18.17 4.75 39.45
N GLU A 451 -18.03 5.45 40.58
CA GLU A 451 -17.59 6.85 40.68
C GLU A 451 -16.27 7.11 39.93
N ASP A 452 -15.33 6.16 40.00
CA ASP A 452 -14.00 6.26 39.39
C ASP A 452 -14.05 6.27 37.83
N TYR A 453 -15.20 5.92 37.24
CA TYR A 453 -15.45 5.90 35.79
C TYR A 453 -16.33 7.05 35.29
N LEU A 454 -16.86 7.90 36.19
CA LEU A 454 -17.75 9.01 35.83
C LEU A 454 -17.01 10.28 35.37
N GLY A 455 -15.70 10.36 35.58
CA GLY A 455 -14.85 11.47 35.13
C GLY A 455 -14.36 11.35 33.69
N HIS A 456 -13.53 12.31 33.25
CA HIS A 456 -12.75 12.14 32.02
C HIS A 456 -11.56 11.22 32.30
N VAL A 457 -11.73 9.92 32.08
CA VAL A 457 -10.72 8.88 32.35
C VAL A 457 -10.67 7.83 31.23
N ALA A 458 -9.52 7.18 31.07
CA ALA A 458 -9.38 5.98 30.26
C ALA A 458 -9.79 4.74 31.07
N GLY A 459 -11.08 4.66 31.40
CA GLY A 459 -11.67 3.55 32.17
C GLY A 459 -12.32 2.48 31.28
N TYR A 460 -12.16 1.22 31.68
CA TYR A 460 -12.68 0.04 30.98
C TYR A 460 -13.12 -1.01 32.02
N ALA A 461 -14.33 -1.54 31.91
CA ALA A 461 -14.90 -2.47 32.90
C ALA A 461 -15.74 -3.60 32.29
N LEU A 462 -15.84 -4.71 33.03
CA LEU A 462 -16.87 -5.74 32.87
C LEU A 462 -18.02 -5.41 33.83
N VAL A 463 -19.17 -5.03 33.27
CA VAL A 463 -20.30 -4.44 33.99
C VAL A 463 -21.52 -5.36 33.91
N ASP A 464 -22.06 -5.75 35.06
CA ASP A 464 -23.46 -6.20 35.15
C ASP A 464 -24.37 -4.98 35.19
N PHE A 465 -25.46 -5.00 34.42
CA PHE A 465 -26.33 -3.84 34.26
C PHE A 465 -27.81 -4.20 34.13
N GLU A 466 -28.67 -3.27 34.54
CA GLU A 466 -30.12 -3.32 34.47
C GLU A 466 -30.67 -1.89 34.32
N HIS A 467 -31.09 -1.53 33.11
CA HIS A 467 -31.70 -0.24 32.81
C HIS A 467 -33.18 -0.19 33.26
N PRO A 468 -33.75 1.01 33.52
CA PRO A 468 -35.17 1.19 33.79
C PRO A 468 -36.12 0.65 32.70
N ASP A 469 -37.34 0.27 33.08
CA ASP A 469 -38.35 -0.29 32.16
C ASP A 469 -39.02 0.73 31.23
N ASP A 470 -38.81 2.02 31.47
CA ASP A 470 -39.16 3.13 30.58
C ASP A 470 -37.99 3.56 29.67
N VAL A 471 -36.79 2.93 29.78
CA VAL A 471 -35.65 3.30 28.94
C VAL A 471 -36.00 3.10 27.45
N ARG A 472 -35.91 4.20 26.69
CA ARG A 472 -36.14 4.23 25.24
C ARG A 472 -34.96 3.66 24.47
N PHE A 473 -33.74 3.93 24.94
CA PHE A 473 -32.48 3.60 24.27
C PHE A 473 -31.46 3.02 25.28
N PRO A 474 -31.37 1.68 25.43
CA PRO A 474 -30.37 1.06 26.31
C PRO A 474 -28.94 1.39 25.85
N VAL A 475 -28.01 1.59 26.79
CA VAL A 475 -26.68 2.12 26.50
C VAL A 475 -25.70 1.02 26.09
N PHE A 476 -25.63 -0.06 26.86
CA PHE A 476 -24.63 -1.11 26.66
C PHE A 476 -24.98 -2.07 25.52
N SER A 477 -24.07 -2.21 24.54
CA SER A 477 -24.18 -3.23 23.50
C SER A 477 -23.55 -4.57 23.90
N ILE A 478 -24.17 -5.68 23.52
CA ILE A 478 -23.66 -7.05 23.58
C ILE A 478 -23.49 -7.61 22.15
N SER A 479 -22.42 -8.36 21.92
CA SER A 479 -22.08 -8.97 20.62
C SER A 479 -22.77 -10.33 20.42
N VAL A 480 -23.61 -10.45 19.40
CA VAL A 480 -24.34 -11.69 19.03
C VAL A 480 -23.63 -12.43 17.88
N GLY A 481 -22.29 -12.40 17.90
CA GLY A 481 -21.45 -12.99 16.86
C GLY A 481 -21.70 -12.38 15.48
N SER A 482 -22.03 -13.22 14.50
CA SER A 482 -22.31 -12.80 13.12
C SER A 482 -23.58 -11.95 12.95
N LYS A 483 -24.47 -11.90 13.95
CA LYS A 483 -25.69 -11.09 13.92
C LYS A 483 -25.46 -9.62 14.33
N GLY A 484 -24.23 -9.24 14.68
CA GLY A 484 -23.87 -7.87 15.04
C GLY A 484 -24.03 -7.56 16.54
N LEU A 485 -24.37 -6.31 16.86
CA LEU A 485 -24.56 -5.80 18.21
C LEU A 485 -26.07 -5.69 18.53
N ILE A 486 -26.45 -6.01 19.77
CA ILE A 486 -27.78 -5.71 20.33
C ILE A 486 -27.64 -4.91 21.62
N PHE A 487 -28.66 -4.14 21.98
CA PHE A 487 -28.68 -3.26 23.15
C PHE A 487 -29.82 -3.70 24.09
N PRO A 488 -29.64 -4.74 24.91
CA PRO A 488 -30.68 -5.22 25.81
C PRO A 488 -30.79 -4.31 27.04
N ARG A 489 -31.92 -4.40 27.77
CA ARG A 489 -32.10 -3.65 29.03
C ARG A 489 -31.26 -4.19 30.18
N ARG A 490 -31.03 -5.51 30.24
CA ARG A 490 -30.28 -6.19 31.29
C ARG A 490 -29.27 -7.17 30.71
N GLY A 491 -28.12 -7.33 31.37
CA GLY A 491 -27.11 -8.32 31.01
C GLY A 491 -25.75 -8.05 31.66
N THR A 492 -24.71 -8.64 31.06
CA THR A 492 -23.30 -8.34 31.36
C THR A 492 -22.64 -7.83 30.08
N ALA A 493 -21.90 -6.73 30.14
CA ALA A 493 -21.17 -6.18 29.00
C ALA A 493 -19.77 -5.70 29.39
N TYR A 494 -18.83 -5.84 28.46
CA TYR A 494 -17.59 -5.07 28.46
C TYR A 494 -17.92 -3.63 28.03
N ALA A 495 -17.40 -2.63 28.74
CA ALA A 495 -17.77 -1.24 28.53
C ALA A 495 -16.62 -0.28 28.85
N THR A 496 -16.66 0.89 28.21
CA THR A 496 -15.76 2.03 28.44
C THR A 496 -16.35 3.03 29.43
N ALA A 497 -15.51 3.88 30.04
CA ALA A 497 -15.97 4.96 30.93
C ALA A 497 -17.03 5.88 30.29
N PRO A 498 -16.92 6.30 29.00
CA PRO A 498 -18.00 7.02 28.32
C PRO A 498 -19.35 6.27 28.25
N GLU A 499 -19.35 4.94 28.11
CA GLU A 499 -20.58 4.13 28.17
C GLU A 499 -21.11 3.99 29.60
N ILE A 500 -20.25 3.88 30.61
CA ILE A 500 -20.64 3.77 32.03
C ILE A 500 -21.25 5.09 32.50
N LEU A 501 -20.63 6.23 32.16
CA LEU A 501 -21.17 7.57 32.41
C LEU A 501 -22.51 7.80 31.70
N ALA A 502 -22.64 7.30 30.47
CA ALA A 502 -23.90 7.34 29.73
C ALA A 502 -25.01 6.51 30.40
N ALA A 503 -24.70 5.29 30.83
CA ALA A 503 -25.63 4.40 31.53
C ALA A 503 -26.04 4.97 32.89
N HIS A 504 -25.11 5.56 33.64
CA HIS A 504 -25.38 6.29 34.88
C HIS A 504 -26.34 7.46 34.65
N GLY A 505 -26.13 8.23 33.56
CA GLY A 505 -26.99 9.35 33.18
C GLY A 505 -28.45 8.98 32.86
N VAL A 506 -28.73 7.72 32.52
CA VAL A 506 -30.10 7.20 32.30
C VAL A 506 -30.60 6.31 33.45
N GLY A 507 -30.01 6.44 34.65
CA GLY A 507 -30.47 5.72 35.85
C GLY A 507 -30.24 4.20 35.82
N CYS A 508 -29.32 3.71 34.99
CA CYS A 508 -29.01 2.28 34.90
C CYS A 508 -28.39 1.76 36.20
N ARG A 509 -28.99 0.72 36.79
CA ARG A 509 -28.41 -0.03 37.91
C ARG A 509 -27.23 -0.82 37.38
N MET A 510 -26.05 -0.65 37.98
CA MET A 510 -24.81 -1.26 37.51
C MET A 510 -24.01 -1.88 38.65
N THR A 511 -23.14 -2.83 38.32
CA THR A 511 -22.10 -3.36 39.22
C THR A 511 -20.89 -3.76 38.40
N ILE A 512 -19.73 -3.21 38.74
CA ILE A 512 -18.47 -3.52 38.06
C ILE A 512 -17.90 -4.80 38.69
N ARG A 513 -17.86 -5.90 37.90
CA ARG A 513 -17.24 -7.16 38.33
C ARG A 513 -15.72 -7.05 38.41
N TRP A 514 -15.15 -6.33 37.45
CA TRP A 514 -13.72 -6.15 37.25
C TRP A 514 -13.53 -4.94 36.32
N GLY A 515 -12.50 -4.13 36.54
CA GLY A 515 -12.19 -3.02 35.65
C GLY A 515 -10.87 -2.33 35.96
N VAL A 516 -10.37 -1.60 34.96
CA VAL A 516 -9.13 -0.83 34.99
C VAL A 516 -9.41 0.60 34.57
N VAL A 517 -8.93 1.54 35.37
CA VAL A 517 -8.85 2.98 35.06
C VAL A 517 -7.38 3.34 34.87
N TYR A 518 -7.02 3.70 33.63
CA TYR A 518 -5.71 4.25 33.35
C TYR A 518 -5.68 5.76 33.59
N ARG A 519 -4.55 6.26 34.08
CA ARG A 519 -4.29 7.70 34.20
C ARG A 519 -3.90 8.28 32.84
N TRP A 520 -4.28 9.53 32.61
CA TRP A 520 -3.71 10.32 31.52
C TRP A 520 -2.29 10.77 31.89
N VAL A 521 -1.36 10.76 30.93
CA VAL A 521 0.00 11.26 31.13
C VAL A 521 -0.03 12.79 31.19
N THR A 522 -0.11 13.33 32.41
CA THR A 522 0.03 14.76 32.67
C THR A 522 1.46 15.22 32.38
N THR A 523 1.63 16.00 31.32
CA THR A 523 2.85 16.79 31.14
C THR A 523 2.91 17.85 32.24
N PRO A 524 4.05 18.06 32.93
CA PRO A 524 4.21 19.19 33.83
C PRO A 524 3.94 20.50 33.08
N GLN A 525 3.21 21.43 33.71
CA GLN A 525 3.22 22.82 33.28
C GLN A 525 4.59 23.42 33.64
N PRO A 526 5.17 24.31 32.82
CA PRO A 526 6.39 25.00 33.18
C PRO A 526 6.14 25.88 34.43
N GLU A 527 7.04 25.79 35.42
CA GLU A 527 6.96 26.60 36.64
C GLU A 527 7.36 28.05 36.34
N GLY A 528 6.39 28.83 35.85
CA GLY A 528 6.57 30.23 35.50
C GLY A 528 5.25 30.87 35.07
N GLY A 529 4.56 31.51 36.01
CA GLY A 529 3.28 32.17 35.74
C GLY A 529 3.45 33.52 35.05
N ALA A 530 3.19 33.57 33.74
CA ALA A 530 2.97 34.80 32.98
C ALA A 530 2.07 34.51 31.76
N ASP A 531 0.97 35.24 31.63
CA ASP A 531 0.05 35.37 30.47
C ASP A 531 0.12 34.29 29.39
N VAL A 532 -0.32 33.07 29.74
CA VAL A 532 -0.56 32.00 28.77
C VAL A 532 -1.82 32.36 27.96
N GLN A 533 -1.63 33.02 26.82
CA GLN A 533 -2.57 32.91 25.70
C GLN A 533 -2.83 31.42 25.44
N GLU A 534 -4.10 31.01 25.29
CA GLU A 534 -4.53 29.61 25.32
C GLU A 534 -3.68 28.64 24.46
N GLU A 535 -2.60 28.11 25.02
CA GLU A 535 -1.79 27.08 24.38
C GLU A 535 -2.61 25.80 24.29
N LEU A 536 -3.00 25.42 23.07
CA LEU A 536 -3.92 24.31 22.85
C LEU A 536 -3.35 23.01 23.44
N PRO A 537 -4.16 22.15 24.11
CA PRO A 537 -3.63 21.10 24.97
C PRO A 537 -2.74 20.06 24.24
N ARG A 538 -1.42 20.20 24.43
CA ARG A 538 -0.38 19.32 23.86
C ARG A 538 -0.35 17.89 24.48
N ASP A 539 -1.33 17.55 25.31
CA ASP A 539 -1.49 16.23 25.94
C ASP A 539 -2.41 15.27 25.15
N ARG A 540 -3.16 15.81 24.18
CA ARG A 540 -4.08 15.08 23.27
C ARG A 540 -3.33 14.42 22.11
N LEU A 541 -3.29 13.08 22.09
CA LEU A 541 -2.41 12.28 21.22
C LEU A 541 -2.61 12.51 19.72
N PHE A 542 -3.82 12.86 19.29
CA PHE A 542 -4.16 13.06 17.89
C PHE A 542 -4.38 14.52 17.50
N PHE A 543 -4.09 15.47 18.39
CA PHE A 543 -4.43 16.88 18.21
C PHE A 543 -3.82 17.47 16.94
N ASP A 544 -2.50 17.42 16.78
CA ASP A 544 -1.81 18.04 15.64
C ASP A 544 -2.17 17.39 14.30
N PHE A 545 -2.45 16.09 14.29
CA PHE A 545 -2.97 15.40 13.10
C PHE A 545 -4.37 15.89 12.71
N VAL A 546 -5.31 15.95 13.66
CA VAL A 546 -6.68 16.42 13.36
C VAL A 546 -6.66 17.92 13.02
N LYS A 547 -5.77 18.71 13.63
CA LYS A 547 -5.51 20.11 13.27
C LYS A 547 -5.06 20.24 11.82
N VAL A 548 -3.94 19.61 11.42
CA VAL A 548 -3.43 19.74 10.04
C VAL A 548 -4.42 19.19 9.00
N VAL A 549 -5.12 18.10 9.29
CA VAL A 549 -6.20 17.56 8.42
C VAL A 549 -7.34 18.58 8.22
N ARG A 550 -7.71 19.35 9.26
CA ARG A 550 -8.75 20.39 9.15
C ARG A 550 -8.22 21.65 8.45
N GLU A 551 -6.99 22.05 8.73
CA GLU A 551 -6.34 23.21 8.12
C GLU A 551 -6.11 23.01 6.61
N THR A 552 -5.56 21.87 6.18
CA THR A 552 -5.41 21.56 4.74
C THR A 552 -6.76 21.49 4.03
N ARG A 553 -7.81 20.94 4.65
CA ARG A 553 -9.17 20.93 4.07
C ARG A 553 -9.83 22.31 4.00
N LYS A 554 -9.42 23.25 4.85
CA LYS A 554 -9.84 24.65 4.77
C LYS A 554 -9.08 25.35 3.64
N GLN A 555 -7.76 25.28 3.64
CA GLN A 555 -6.87 25.86 2.62
C GLN A 555 -7.33 25.49 1.21
N LEU A 556 -7.56 24.20 0.92
CA LEU A 556 -8.04 23.73 -0.38
C LEU A 556 -9.39 24.34 -0.82
N LYS A 557 -10.28 24.70 0.11
CA LYS A 557 -11.57 25.35 -0.20
C LYS A 557 -11.42 26.85 -0.39
N ASP A 558 -10.57 27.48 0.41
CA ASP A 558 -10.26 28.90 0.28
C ASP A 558 -9.52 29.17 -1.04
N GLU A 559 -8.57 28.29 -1.41
CA GLU A 559 -7.85 28.27 -2.70
C GLU A 559 -8.82 28.11 -3.89
N GLU A 560 -9.70 27.10 -3.87
CA GLU A 560 -10.71 26.90 -4.93
C GLU A 560 -11.72 28.06 -4.99
N ALA A 561 -12.13 28.64 -3.85
CA ALA A 561 -13.02 29.79 -3.83
C ALA A 561 -12.36 31.06 -4.37
N GLN A 562 -11.05 31.23 -4.17
CA GLN A 562 -10.27 32.31 -4.77
C GLN A 562 -10.12 32.11 -6.28
N LEU A 563 -9.74 30.90 -6.73
CA LEU A 563 -9.63 30.56 -8.14
C LEU A 563 -10.97 30.73 -8.88
N ALA A 564 -12.07 30.25 -8.30
CA ALA A 564 -13.40 30.37 -8.88
C ALA A 564 -13.83 31.83 -9.09
N ARG A 565 -13.51 32.73 -8.14
CA ARG A 565 -13.74 34.18 -8.28
C ARG A 565 -12.91 34.80 -9.40
N GLN A 566 -11.65 34.37 -9.57
CA GLN A 566 -10.78 34.83 -10.66
C GLN A 566 -11.27 34.34 -12.02
N GLU A 567 -11.78 33.12 -12.09
CA GLU A 567 -12.35 32.48 -13.28
C GLU A 567 -13.83 32.87 -13.55
N GLY A 568 -14.42 33.77 -12.75
CA GLY A 568 -15.79 34.26 -12.93
C GLY A 568 -16.91 33.21 -12.74
N ARG A 569 -16.65 32.17 -11.95
CA ARG A 569 -17.53 30.99 -11.80
C ARG A 569 -17.83 30.64 -10.34
N GLU A 570 -18.80 29.74 -10.15
CA GLU A 570 -19.07 29.12 -8.85
C GLU A 570 -17.89 28.21 -8.40
N PRO A 571 -17.56 28.17 -7.09
CA PRO A 571 -16.60 27.23 -6.53
C PRO A 571 -17.06 25.77 -6.68
N ARG A 572 -16.11 24.87 -7.00
CA ARG A 572 -16.38 23.43 -7.10
C ARG A 572 -16.71 22.88 -5.71
N LYS A 573 -17.96 22.43 -5.55
CA LYS A 573 -18.46 21.80 -4.31
C LYS A 573 -17.74 20.51 -3.91
N LEU A 574 -16.99 19.90 -4.84
CA LEU A 574 -16.22 18.68 -4.65
C LEU A 574 -14.81 18.84 -5.27
N LEU A 575 -13.78 18.52 -4.47
CA LEU A 575 -12.37 18.55 -4.86
C LEU A 575 -11.75 17.18 -4.55
N ILE A 576 -10.89 16.66 -5.44
CA ILE A 576 -10.21 15.38 -5.25
C ILE A 576 -9.37 15.41 -3.97
N GLU A 577 -8.63 16.49 -3.81
CA GLU A 577 -7.69 16.76 -2.73
C GLU A 577 -8.40 16.83 -1.37
N GLU A 578 -9.53 17.54 -1.29
CA GLU A 578 -10.29 17.72 -0.05
C GLU A 578 -10.98 16.42 0.40
N GLN A 579 -11.53 15.67 -0.56
CA GLN A 579 -12.13 14.36 -0.30
C GLN A 579 -11.06 13.32 0.07
N PHE A 580 -9.87 13.40 -0.54
CA PHE A 580 -8.73 12.55 -0.19
C PHE A 580 -8.21 12.86 1.22
N VAL A 581 -8.02 14.12 1.60
CA VAL A 581 -7.65 14.49 2.97
C VAL A 581 -8.74 14.09 3.98
N LYS A 582 -10.03 14.23 3.65
CA LYS A 582 -11.15 13.71 4.47
C LYS A 582 -11.03 12.18 4.66
N LEU A 583 -10.70 11.44 3.61
CA LEU A 583 -10.48 9.99 3.69
C LEU A 583 -9.26 9.64 4.55
N LEU A 584 -8.13 10.35 4.42
CA LEU A 584 -6.95 10.13 5.25
C LEU A 584 -7.26 10.34 6.74
N GLY A 585 -7.90 11.46 7.09
CA GLY A 585 -8.30 11.77 8.46
C GLY A 585 -9.18 10.68 9.08
N ASN A 586 -10.22 10.25 8.36
CA ASN A 586 -11.11 9.18 8.81
C ASN A 586 -10.38 7.83 8.95
N SER A 587 -9.45 7.52 8.03
CA SER A 587 -8.77 6.22 7.96
C SER A 587 -7.86 5.92 9.15
N LEU A 588 -7.40 6.92 9.91
CA LEU A 588 -6.54 6.71 11.07
C LEU A 588 -7.24 5.90 12.18
N THR A 589 -8.55 6.14 12.40
CA THR A 589 -9.33 5.38 13.40
C THR A 589 -9.38 3.88 13.09
N GLY A 590 -9.52 3.53 11.80
CA GLY A 590 -9.43 2.16 11.32
C GLY A 590 -8.03 1.53 11.47
N LYS A 591 -6.97 2.34 11.59
CA LYS A 591 -5.62 1.86 11.91
C LYS A 591 -5.46 1.57 13.41
N CYS A 592 -5.99 2.40 14.30
CA CYS A 592 -5.98 2.16 15.74
C CYS A 592 -6.67 0.84 16.12
N SER A 593 -7.68 0.41 15.35
CA SER A 593 -8.39 -0.87 15.53
C SER A 593 -7.90 -2.03 14.64
N GLN A 594 -6.89 -1.84 13.78
CA GLN A 594 -6.52 -2.85 12.79
C GLN A 594 -5.99 -4.13 13.45
N GLY A 595 -6.55 -5.30 13.10
CA GLY A 595 -6.05 -6.62 13.53
C GLY A 595 -6.50 -7.09 14.93
N LEU A 596 -7.15 -6.23 15.74
CA LEU A 596 -7.63 -6.56 17.09
C LEU A 596 -8.58 -7.76 17.08
N ARG A 597 -9.75 -7.60 16.45
CA ARG A 597 -10.67 -8.71 16.17
C ARG A 597 -10.14 -9.54 14.99
N PRO A 598 -10.18 -10.89 15.05
CA PRO A 598 -9.62 -11.75 14.01
C PRO A 598 -10.39 -11.57 12.69
N LYS A 599 -9.78 -10.86 11.74
CA LYS A 599 -10.26 -10.70 10.36
C LYS A 599 -9.24 -11.32 9.42
N ASN A 600 -9.68 -12.20 8.54
CA ASN A 600 -8.84 -12.70 7.46
C ASN A 600 -8.86 -11.75 6.26
N VAL A 601 -7.73 -11.66 5.58
CA VAL A 601 -7.57 -11.04 4.26
C VAL A 601 -6.96 -12.07 3.32
N TYR A 602 -7.25 -11.94 2.03
CA TYR A 602 -6.59 -12.74 1.01
C TYR A 602 -5.16 -12.22 0.82
N ASP A 603 -4.18 -13.11 0.89
CA ASP A 603 -2.78 -12.92 0.47
C ASP A 603 -2.65 -13.46 -0.96
N ALA A 604 -2.23 -12.60 -1.89
CA ALA A 604 -2.08 -12.97 -3.29
C ALA A 604 -0.82 -13.80 -3.56
N ARG A 605 0.30 -13.52 -2.88
CA ARG A 605 1.57 -14.25 -3.06
C ARG A 605 1.43 -15.71 -2.66
N GLY A 606 0.89 -15.95 -1.46
CA GLY A 606 0.57 -17.29 -0.95
C GLY A 606 -0.75 -17.86 -1.47
N ALA A 607 -1.50 -17.12 -2.29
CA ALA A 607 -2.83 -17.45 -2.81
C ALA A 607 -3.81 -17.97 -1.72
N ARG A 608 -3.76 -17.39 -0.52
CA ARG A 608 -4.36 -17.98 0.70
C ARG A 608 -5.00 -16.95 1.62
N SER A 609 -5.88 -17.40 2.51
CA SER A 609 -6.46 -16.59 3.58
C SER A 609 -5.47 -16.44 4.74
N VAL A 610 -4.99 -15.22 5.01
CA VAL A 610 -4.11 -14.91 6.17
C VAL A 610 -4.81 -13.99 7.17
N ARG A 611 -4.42 -14.04 8.45
CA ARG A 611 -4.92 -13.10 9.46
C ARG A 611 -4.37 -11.69 9.18
N LEU A 612 -5.24 -10.69 9.17
CA LEU A 612 -4.87 -9.28 9.07
C LEU A 612 -4.02 -8.89 10.29
N GLN A 613 -2.80 -8.44 10.03
CA GLN A 613 -1.86 -8.04 11.08
C GLN A 613 -2.24 -6.68 11.69
N PRO A 614 -1.75 -6.36 12.90
CA PRO A 614 -1.81 -5.03 13.49
C PRO A 614 -1.19 -3.94 12.58
N SER A 615 -1.46 -2.68 12.92
CA SER A 615 -0.71 -1.52 12.42
C SER A 615 0.19 -0.97 13.53
N ALA A 616 1.14 -0.09 13.18
CA ALA A 616 2.05 0.54 14.15
C ALA A 616 1.33 1.37 15.24
N VAL A 617 0.05 1.70 15.06
CA VAL A 617 -0.78 2.43 16.04
C VAL A 617 -1.95 1.59 16.56
N THR A 618 -1.97 0.28 16.29
CA THR A 618 -3.00 -0.62 16.84
C THR A 618 -2.86 -0.70 18.36
N ASN A 619 -3.89 -0.27 19.08
CA ASN A 619 -3.97 -0.33 20.53
C ASN A 619 -5.45 -0.49 20.95
N PRO A 620 -5.81 -1.53 21.74
CA PRO A 620 -7.21 -1.83 22.03
C PRO A 620 -7.88 -0.83 22.98
N ALA A 621 -7.15 -0.24 23.94
CA ALA A 621 -7.69 0.83 24.79
C ALA A 621 -8.07 2.05 23.94
N ILE A 622 -7.15 2.51 23.08
CA ILE A 622 -7.39 3.65 22.18
C ILE A 622 -8.58 3.37 21.25
N ALA A 623 -8.65 2.19 20.64
CA ALA A 623 -9.78 1.80 19.78
C ALA A 623 -11.11 1.73 20.54
N ALA A 624 -11.12 1.19 21.75
CA ALA A 624 -12.29 1.15 22.62
C ALA A 624 -12.74 2.56 23.02
N HIS A 625 -11.85 3.43 23.50
CA HIS A 625 -12.21 4.80 23.89
C HIS A 625 -12.77 5.61 22.71
N ILE A 626 -12.15 5.54 21.53
CA ILE A 626 -12.62 6.22 20.30
C ILE A 626 -14.05 5.79 19.94
N THR A 627 -14.41 4.53 20.16
CA THR A 627 -15.73 3.99 19.79
C THR A 627 -16.76 4.17 20.89
N GLY A 628 -16.40 3.95 22.16
CA GLY A 628 -17.23 4.22 23.33
C GLY A 628 -17.57 5.71 23.52
N PHE A 629 -16.64 6.62 23.19
CA PHE A 629 -16.93 8.06 23.19
C PHE A 629 -18.09 8.42 22.23
N MET A 630 -18.18 7.77 21.07
CA MET A 630 -19.31 7.93 20.14
C MET A 630 -20.64 7.35 20.66
N TYR A 631 -20.61 6.50 21.69
CA TYR A 631 -21.82 6.00 22.35
C TYR A 631 -22.29 6.96 23.46
N ARG A 632 -21.48 7.95 23.86
CA ARG A 632 -21.85 8.92 24.90
C ARG A 632 -22.99 9.82 24.39
N PRO A 633 -24.14 9.89 25.09
CA PRO A 633 -25.27 10.68 24.66
C PRO A 633 -24.99 12.17 24.49
N SER A 634 -23.90 12.76 24.98
CA SER A 634 -23.64 14.21 24.81
C SER A 634 -23.51 14.72 23.36
N GLY A 635 -23.34 13.84 22.36
CA GLY A 635 -23.49 14.20 20.93
C GLY A 635 -24.94 14.11 20.40
N ILE A 636 -25.83 13.42 21.12
CA ILE A 636 -27.22 13.14 20.79
C ILE A 636 -28.18 13.94 21.70
N CYS A 637 -27.75 14.33 22.90
CA CYS A 637 -28.53 15.07 23.90
C CYS A 637 -28.54 16.56 23.66
N SER A 638 -27.57 17.13 22.92
CA SER A 638 -27.72 18.46 22.33
C SER A 638 -28.84 18.49 21.27
N VAL A 639 -29.19 17.35 20.68
CA VAL A 639 -30.33 17.19 19.76
C VAL A 639 -31.60 16.85 20.56
N GLN A 640 -31.56 15.95 21.56
CA GLN A 640 -32.72 15.63 22.39
C GLN A 640 -33.18 16.82 23.26
N ALA A 641 -32.26 17.61 23.84
CA ALA A 641 -32.56 18.85 24.56
C ALA A 641 -32.77 20.07 23.64
N ALA A 642 -32.90 19.83 22.33
CA ALA A 642 -33.42 20.79 21.34
C ALA A 642 -34.69 20.25 20.64
N ILE A 643 -35.20 19.10 21.10
CA ILE A 643 -36.42 18.42 20.62
C ILE A 643 -37.44 18.25 21.78
N ALA A 644 -36.98 18.27 23.03
CA ALA A 644 -37.75 18.51 24.24
C ALA A 644 -37.68 19.98 24.66
#